data_AF-A0A3S0PLJ7-F1
#
_entry.id   AF-A0A3S0PLJ7-F1
#
_cell.length_a   1.000
_cell.length_b   1.000
_cell.length_c   1.000
_cell.angle_alpha   90.00
_cell.angle_beta   90.00
_cell.angle_gamma   90.00
#
_symmetry.space_group_name_H-M   'P 1'
#
loop_
_entity.id
_entity.type
_entity.pdbx_description
1 polymer ?
#
loop_
_entity_poly.entity_id
_entity_poly.type
_entity_poly.pdbx_seq_one_letter_code
_entity_poly.pdbx_strand_id
1 'polypeptide(L)'
;MLRILPVMLLLCAMPFSAFAQQAGTCGPSPLGQPCSSGGMAVAAPPEPGLSLAAGNPINVATGNKYQLETDLPANPNLPGIEIVRHYNGLDGRASILGTGWTLSYDTRLHHAGGSWQIAQADGSRVHFASAQNQPVPNSHGTLRFNGKHWVWAWPNGRELWFDTSGLLVRLLAGPHLQLDIERHVQAGPLAGAIAKVSNRQSHSLSFAYRIVDGKAYLEHIDSPFGRFQYHYRAHLEERPERLQLITLIRPDGMQRHYLYEPELQAGNHNALTGIEVASADQQQKQRISRWAYDRQGRAVLASASRRLGSTEEISLQYVRPATPAQAGLTVIKNNGGQQTTFETAIKAGRHVLTRVDGPGCATCAAPGSRASYDPQGRLIEINNTLIQRDASGAIRQLEPTTDGWPGLVLRYHSNGYRASWSSSTTGTERITYKPGPLPVHRVFANGDQVDYHYDVQGRPVRLVERNARGEEETVLRWRGKLLVQVAHPNETESRQYDDDNRLVSRRVTRRSPFTDRLMAYAESFEYDSQHRLVRHHLPEGGSLNYRWGIDTRLHGVSWHDPQGRIHTVIDTVAGLAGYRYGNGLHAQTLLGRQGQAQELTLSDGARPIWTQHHDYDQQGRLQFERQSHASSTHSELWSYAYDDKARLIGAQNDAVTQNTGNATRDTYWYAWNPDGALAASRRNGVTSKPALRRDPSGLPLAIDNTTLRYGPNRRLTGVQRQGENVARYSHNAFGHRISRHSKQARTDYFYLNNKVVAESHESAERQKGNLEDFASLDGLSQIGSTSPGISRRYIYAHHVPVGIIDYTAGATSGFQLYAVHADLTGAPRLVTDASRNIRWLARYSPTGQAEHVAGDLSFDLRLPGQVFDTATGWHDNVLRTYLPQSGDYLEPDPLGPVPLNQALGYARQQPKRYVDPLGLLLFAFDGTRNAPQNLTNVWKLSQTYQDGPVFYHAGPGNPSQMDWDAVTAWQASRIVETQWQSLLTSLQEGPSPNDHIPIDIIGYSRGAALARHFANLVNQHVNQGFFSYTDRLRGLITACVDLRFMGLFDTVAQFGLAGSQNANYDLTIAPAWEWVAHAVALHEHRWLFPLTSAADTRGDNIVEAPFIGAHGDIGGGVLADASDRPDAAGDLADVALNWMLWQARAASLRFDALPAADREVTNPILHDERSPLLRYVQDGDRSIHEAGGALLYNYQDDHLQLGRSRRQQTESLIERHDNWRSVDGAEVGMVDMSGYAAWLHNELGWRAMPS
;
A
#
# COMPACT_ATOMS: atom_id res chain seq x y z
N MET A 1 24.82 -15.99 90.12
CA MET A 1 25.72 -15.20 89.25
C MET A 1 25.05 -14.98 87.89
N LEU A 2 25.47 -13.98 87.13
CA LEU A 2 24.83 -13.55 85.87
C LEU A 2 25.07 -14.54 84.71
N ARG A 3 24.06 -14.77 83.85
CA ARG A 3 24.17 -14.87 82.36
C ARG A 3 22.81 -15.14 81.64
N ILE A 4 22.20 -14.06 81.12
CA ILE A 4 21.73 -13.87 79.72
C ILE A 4 20.61 -14.76 79.10
N LEU A 5 19.63 -14.08 78.43
CA LEU A 5 18.53 -14.52 77.51
C LEU A 5 17.28 -15.25 78.10
N PRO A 6 16.09 -15.24 77.42
CA PRO A 6 14.77 -15.29 78.11
C PRO A 6 13.78 -16.45 77.80
N VAL A 7 12.81 -16.59 78.72
CA VAL A 7 11.37 -17.04 78.68
C VAL A 7 10.83 -17.94 77.55
N MET A 8 9.99 -18.91 77.92
CA MET A 8 9.42 -20.00 77.08
C MET A 8 7.86 -20.09 77.18
N LEU A 9 7.16 -20.70 76.21
CA LEU A 9 5.67 -20.68 76.10
C LEU A 9 5.05 -21.94 75.43
N LEU A 10 3.72 -22.06 75.47
CA LEU A 10 2.89 -23.22 75.06
C LEU A 10 2.77 -23.44 73.52
N LEU A 11 2.41 -24.66 73.09
CA LEU A 11 1.84 -24.95 71.76
C LEU A 11 1.01 -26.26 71.73
N CYS A 12 0.15 -26.42 70.72
CA CYS A 12 -0.77 -27.56 70.54
C CYS A 12 -0.21 -28.66 69.62
N ALA A 13 -0.71 -29.89 69.77
CA ALA A 13 -0.33 -31.03 68.93
C ALA A 13 -1.26 -31.18 67.70
N MET A 14 -0.66 -31.32 66.50
CA MET A 14 -1.33 -31.73 65.26
C MET A 14 -0.60 -32.95 64.66
N PRO A 15 -1.31 -33.86 63.96
CA PRO A 15 -0.67 -34.95 63.23
C PRO A 15 0.15 -34.40 62.03
N PHE A 16 1.31 -35.00 61.78
CA PHE A 16 2.14 -34.67 60.62
C PHE A 16 1.50 -35.17 59.32
N SER A 17 0.62 -34.35 58.74
CA SER A 17 0.34 -34.43 57.30
C SER A 17 1.62 -34.09 56.54
N ALA A 18 2.32 -35.12 56.05
CA ALA A 18 3.38 -34.91 55.08
C ALA A 18 2.76 -34.27 53.83
N PHE A 19 3.03 -32.97 53.63
CA PHE A 19 2.74 -32.31 52.36
C PHE A 19 3.67 -32.89 51.29
N ALA A 20 3.31 -34.05 50.77
CA ALA A 20 3.66 -34.40 49.41
C ALA A 20 3.16 -33.24 48.53
N GLN A 21 4.07 -32.46 47.98
CA GLN A 21 3.74 -31.53 46.92
C GLN A 21 3.09 -32.36 45.81
N GLN A 22 1.79 -32.16 45.58
CA GLN A 22 1.19 -32.63 44.33
C GLN A 22 2.04 -32.03 43.21
N ALA A 23 2.69 -32.89 42.43
CA ALA A 23 3.54 -32.46 41.34
C ALA A 23 2.67 -31.70 40.34
N GLY A 24 2.73 -30.36 40.42
CA GLY A 24 1.75 -29.49 39.78
C GLY A 24 1.78 -29.66 38.28
N THR A 25 0.76 -30.34 37.73
CA THR A 25 0.51 -30.37 36.30
C THR A 25 0.38 -28.94 35.81
N CYS A 26 1.38 -28.48 35.05
CA CYS A 26 1.51 -27.06 34.79
C CYS A 26 0.26 -26.53 34.08
N GLY A 27 -0.32 -25.46 34.63
CA GLY A 27 -1.27 -24.67 33.88
C GLY A 27 -0.62 -24.11 32.61
N PRO A 28 -1.39 -23.86 31.54
CA PRO A 28 -0.89 -23.15 30.36
C PRO A 28 -0.29 -21.81 30.78
N SER A 29 0.78 -21.44 30.08
CA SER A 29 1.66 -20.33 30.50
C SER A 29 0.91 -18.98 30.54
N PRO A 30 1.02 -18.19 31.63
CA PRO A 30 0.62 -16.77 31.61
C PRO A 30 1.62 -15.91 30.81
N LEU A 31 2.72 -16.53 30.39
CA LEU A 31 3.81 -16.00 29.59
C LEU A 31 3.55 -16.35 28.12
N GLY A 32 3.81 -15.41 27.23
CA GLY A 32 3.60 -15.55 25.80
C GLY A 32 3.15 -14.23 25.20
N GLN A 33 3.28 -14.10 23.88
CA GLN A 33 2.90 -12.89 23.17
C GLN A 33 1.38 -12.70 23.10
N PRO A 34 0.85 -11.48 23.38
CA PRO A 34 -0.58 -11.18 23.26
C PRO A 34 -1.05 -10.88 21.81
N CYS A 35 -0.10 -10.88 20.87
CA CYS A 35 -0.29 -10.65 19.42
C CYS A 35 -0.10 -11.96 18.63
N SER A 36 -0.55 -12.00 17.38
CA SER A 36 -0.61 -13.24 16.58
C SER A 36 0.70 -13.68 15.90
N SER A 37 1.78 -12.91 15.99
CA SER A 37 3.00 -13.10 15.19
C SER A 37 4.29 -13.11 16.03
N GLY A 38 5.09 -14.17 15.89
CA GLY A 38 6.44 -14.21 16.46
C GLY A 38 7.32 -15.26 15.78
N GLY A 39 8.40 -14.81 15.14
CA GLY A 39 9.54 -15.60 14.65
C GLY A 39 9.27 -16.75 13.67
N MET A 40 10.35 -17.42 13.27
CA MET A 40 10.30 -18.73 12.61
C MET A 40 10.33 -19.89 13.62
N ALA A 41 10.98 -19.71 14.77
CA ALA A 41 11.15 -20.74 15.80
C ALA A 41 10.10 -20.70 16.95
N VAL A 42 9.06 -19.87 16.83
CA VAL A 42 7.91 -19.81 17.76
C VAL A 42 6.61 -20.03 16.97
N ALA A 43 5.74 -20.90 17.47
CA ALA A 43 4.43 -21.14 16.89
C ALA A 43 3.47 -19.99 17.17
N ALA A 44 2.90 -19.41 16.11
CA ALA A 44 1.77 -18.50 16.18
C ALA A 44 0.56 -19.17 16.87
N PRO A 45 -0.40 -18.41 17.42
CA PRO A 45 -1.65 -18.97 17.93
C PRO A 45 -2.35 -19.81 16.84
N PRO A 46 -2.84 -21.03 17.15
CA PRO A 46 -3.40 -21.94 16.15
C PRO A 46 -4.77 -21.49 15.60
N GLU A 47 -5.27 -20.33 16.04
CA GLU A 47 -6.59 -19.81 15.73
C GLU A 47 -6.56 -18.27 15.67
N PRO A 48 -7.25 -17.63 14.70
CA PRO A 48 -7.55 -16.22 14.75
C PRO A 48 -8.37 -15.86 16.01
N GLY A 49 -8.11 -14.69 16.58
CA GLY A 49 -8.81 -14.18 17.76
C GLY A 49 -8.53 -12.71 17.98
N LEU A 50 -9.30 -12.09 18.89
CA LEU A 50 -9.09 -10.70 19.28
C LEU A 50 -7.75 -10.54 20.03
N SER A 51 -7.01 -9.48 19.71
CA SER A 51 -5.73 -9.14 20.36
C SER A 51 -5.89 -8.94 21.86
N LEU A 52 -4.97 -9.48 22.65
CA LEU A 52 -4.89 -9.26 24.10
C LEU A 52 -3.91 -8.12 24.47
N ALA A 53 -3.47 -7.32 23.51
CA ALA A 53 -2.49 -6.26 23.72
C ALA A 53 -3.14 -4.93 24.18
N ALA A 54 -2.40 -4.20 25.03
CA ALA A 54 -2.52 -2.76 25.29
C ALA A 54 -1.16 -2.24 25.76
N GLY A 55 -0.80 -0.97 25.58
CA GLY A 55 0.43 -0.41 26.18
C GLY A 55 1.75 -0.99 25.64
N ASN A 56 1.72 -1.49 24.40
CA ASN A 56 2.86 -1.90 23.57
C ASN A 56 3.86 -2.96 24.11
N PRO A 57 3.52 -4.25 24.07
CA PRO A 57 2.23 -4.81 24.44
C PRO A 57 2.30 -5.47 25.83
N ILE A 58 1.48 -4.94 26.74
CA ILE A 58 1.05 -5.62 27.96
C ILE A 58 -0.10 -6.56 27.59
N ASN A 59 -0.08 -7.78 28.11
CA ASN A 59 -1.21 -8.71 28.00
C ASN A 59 -2.32 -8.29 28.98
N VAL A 60 -3.48 -7.85 28.48
CA VAL A 60 -4.58 -7.30 29.31
C VAL A 60 -5.20 -8.33 30.27
N ALA A 61 -4.98 -9.64 30.06
CA ALA A 61 -5.49 -10.69 30.94
C ALA A 61 -4.56 -11.03 32.11
N THR A 62 -3.23 -10.98 31.89
CA THR A 62 -2.21 -11.41 32.87
C THR A 62 -1.40 -10.25 33.45
N GLY A 63 -1.38 -9.09 32.79
CA GLY A 63 -0.52 -7.96 33.11
C GLY A 63 0.95 -8.14 32.73
N ASN A 64 1.29 -9.22 32.03
CA ASN A 64 2.65 -9.47 31.54
C ASN A 64 3.07 -8.40 30.52
N LYS A 65 4.20 -7.72 30.74
CA LYS A 65 4.85 -6.91 29.70
C LYS A 65 5.68 -7.83 28.80
N TYR A 66 5.27 -7.94 27.54
CA TYR A 66 6.05 -8.57 26.48
C TYR A 66 6.77 -7.49 25.66
N GLN A 67 7.98 -7.75 25.16
CA GLN A 67 8.59 -6.96 24.09
C GLN A 67 9.15 -7.92 23.05
N LEU A 68 8.81 -7.70 21.79
CA LEU A 68 9.49 -8.31 20.65
C LEU A 68 10.50 -7.27 20.14
N GLU A 69 11.78 -7.46 20.45
CA GLU A 69 12.85 -6.74 19.79
C GLU A 69 13.37 -7.65 18.70
N THR A 70 13.34 -7.22 17.45
CA THR A 70 13.95 -8.00 16.39
C THR A 70 15.18 -7.22 15.94
N ASP A 71 16.35 -7.84 16.10
CA ASP A 71 17.64 -7.22 15.79
C ASP A 71 17.95 -7.43 14.31
N LEU A 72 17.51 -8.58 13.77
CA LEU A 72 17.78 -8.98 12.40
C LEU A 72 16.58 -9.69 11.76
N PRO A 73 16.16 -9.30 10.54
CA PRO A 73 14.95 -9.80 9.92
C PRO A 73 15.08 -11.24 9.42
N ALA A 74 13.93 -11.90 9.24
CA ALA A 74 13.78 -12.92 8.22
C ALA A 74 13.48 -12.25 6.87
N ASN A 75 14.06 -12.73 5.77
CA ASN A 75 13.82 -12.21 4.42
C ASN A 75 14.02 -13.31 3.35
N PRO A 76 13.46 -13.13 2.13
CA PRO A 76 13.66 -14.01 0.98
C PRO A 76 15.06 -14.62 0.77
N ASN A 77 16.10 -13.81 0.49
CA ASN A 77 17.35 -14.31 -0.10
C ASN A 77 18.38 -14.67 0.95
N LEU A 78 17.91 -15.38 1.97
CA LEU A 78 18.55 -16.41 2.78
C LEU A 78 17.35 -17.08 3.47
N PRO A 79 16.93 -18.27 3.06
CA PRO A 79 15.87 -18.96 3.77
C PRO A 79 16.33 -19.24 5.20
N GLY A 80 15.64 -18.61 6.17
CA GLY A 80 15.58 -19.03 7.56
C GLY A 80 16.37 -18.25 8.60
N ILE A 81 17.35 -17.43 8.25
CA ILE A 81 18.16 -16.77 9.29
C ILE A 81 17.46 -15.49 9.78
N GLU A 82 17.34 -15.33 11.09
CA GLU A 82 16.82 -14.15 11.79
C GLU A 82 17.57 -13.94 13.13
N ILE A 83 17.50 -12.75 13.75
CA ILE A 83 17.88 -12.54 15.16
C ILE A 83 16.70 -11.85 15.85
N VAL A 84 15.95 -12.63 16.62
CA VAL A 84 14.73 -12.20 17.31
C VAL A 84 14.92 -12.37 18.81
N ARG A 85 14.72 -11.29 19.57
CA ARG A 85 14.75 -11.27 21.04
C ARG A 85 13.35 -11.08 21.61
N HIS A 86 13.03 -11.88 22.61
CA HIS A 86 11.77 -11.88 23.31
C HIS A 86 12.03 -11.48 24.77
N TYR A 87 11.51 -10.33 25.20
CA TYR A 87 11.38 -9.98 26.60
C TYR A 87 10.03 -10.42 27.13
N ASN A 88 10.01 -10.96 28.35
CA ASN A 88 8.80 -11.35 29.03
C ASN A 88 8.97 -11.05 30.54
N GLY A 89 8.29 -10.00 31.02
CA GLY A 89 8.48 -9.47 32.38
C GLY A 89 8.09 -10.43 33.51
N LEU A 90 7.36 -11.50 33.19
CA LEU A 90 7.02 -12.59 34.12
C LEU A 90 7.85 -13.88 33.88
N ASP A 91 8.74 -13.94 32.88
CA ASP A 91 9.64 -15.10 32.69
C ASP A 91 10.91 -14.96 33.55
N GLY A 92 10.93 -15.63 34.70
CA GLY A 92 12.09 -15.68 35.60
C GLY A 92 13.29 -16.48 35.07
N ARG A 93 13.23 -17.02 33.84
CA ARG A 93 14.32 -17.73 33.17
C ARG A 93 15.54 -16.81 32.96
N ALA A 94 16.70 -17.30 33.38
CA ALA A 94 17.99 -16.73 32.98
C ALA A 94 18.43 -17.29 31.62
N SER A 95 19.02 -16.43 30.79
CA SER A 95 19.62 -16.78 29.50
C SER A 95 20.94 -16.03 29.29
N ILE A 96 21.55 -16.25 28.12
CA ILE A 96 22.71 -15.50 27.64
C ILE A 96 22.44 -13.98 27.48
N LEU A 97 21.17 -13.56 27.43
CA LEU A 97 20.72 -12.15 27.37
C LEU A 97 20.32 -11.59 28.75
N GLY A 98 20.55 -12.33 29.84
CA GLY A 98 20.11 -11.95 31.19
C GLY A 98 18.79 -12.62 31.61
N THR A 99 18.08 -12.03 32.57
CA THR A 99 16.78 -12.57 33.04
C THR A 99 15.63 -11.94 32.26
N GLY A 100 14.64 -12.74 31.85
CA GLY A 100 13.45 -12.28 31.13
C GLY A 100 13.63 -12.05 29.63
N TRP A 101 14.87 -12.01 29.11
CA TRP A 101 15.18 -11.99 27.68
C TRP A 101 15.56 -13.38 27.16
N THR A 102 15.15 -13.77 25.95
CA THR A 102 15.70 -14.93 25.20
C THR A 102 15.69 -14.73 23.68
N LEU A 103 16.42 -15.56 22.94
CA LEU A 103 16.39 -15.58 21.46
C LEU A 103 15.31 -16.54 20.92
N SER A 104 14.84 -16.33 19.68
CA SER A 104 14.01 -17.31 18.96
C SER A 104 14.60 -18.73 18.97
N TYR A 105 15.93 -18.86 18.90
CA TYR A 105 16.66 -20.15 18.95
C TYR A 105 16.81 -20.76 20.36
N ASP A 106 16.25 -20.13 21.40
CA ASP A 106 16.17 -20.65 22.78
C ASP A 106 14.84 -21.38 23.09
N THR A 107 14.03 -21.69 22.07
CA THR A 107 12.97 -22.69 22.20
C THR A 107 13.57 -24.04 22.61
N ARG A 108 13.06 -24.66 23.67
CA ARG A 108 13.63 -25.89 24.30
C ARG A 108 12.55 -26.93 24.57
N LEU A 109 12.92 -28.20 24.41
CA LEU A 109 12.13 -29.35 24.82
C LEU A 109 12.52 -29.77 26.24
N HIS A 110 11.53 -30.03 27.09
CA HIS A 110 11.72 -30.52 28.45
C HIS A 110 10.89 -31.80 28.65
N HIS A 111 11.47 -32.78 29.35
CA HIS A 111 10.74 -33.93 29.88
C HIS A 111 10.73 -33.86 31.41
N ALA A 112 9.56 -33.62 31.98
CA ALA A 112 9.38 -33.46 33.42
C ALA A 112 8.01 -33.99 33.86
N GLY A 113 7.96 -34.65 35.02
CA GLY A 113 6.71 -35.22 35.57
C GLY A 113 6.04 -36.26 34.67
N GLY A 114 6.77 -36.93 33.78
CA GLY A 114 6.22 -37.85 32.78
C GLY A 114 5.50 -37.18 31.60
N SER A 115 5.71 -35.86 31.42
CA SER A 115 5.12 -35.08 30.32
C SER A 115 6.19 -34.39 29.48
N TRP A 116 5.90 -34.20 28.20
CA TRP A 116 6.77 -33.47 27.27
C TRP A 116 6.24 -32.03 27.11
N GLN A 117 7.09 -31.05 27.38
CA GLN A 117 6.76 -29.62 27.27
C GLN A 117 7.77 -28.93 26.36
N ILE A 118 7.29 -28.15 25.39
CA ILE A 118 8.12 -27.22 24.62
C ILE A 118 7.94 -25.84 25.23
N ALA A 119 9.03 -25.27 25.74
CA ALA A 119 9.09 -23.88 26.18
C ALA A 119 9.62 -23.03 25.03
N GLN A 120 8.78 -22.14 24.50
CA GLN A 120 9.11 -21.29 23.36
C GLN A 120 9.87 -20.02 23.80
N ALA A 121 10.52 -19.34 22.85
CA ALA A 121 11.25 -18.10 23.13
C ALA A 121 10.36 -16.98 23.70
N ASP A 122 9.11 -16.83 23.24
CA ASP A 122 8.17 -15.84 23.78
C ASP A 122 7.70 -16.13 25.22
N GLY A 123 8.09 -17.28 25.80
CA GLY A 123 7.71 -17.76 27.13
C GLY A 123 6.48 -18.68 27.12
N SER A 124 5.77 -18.80 25.99
CA SER A 124 4.63 -19.72 25.87
C SER A 124 5.08 -21.19 25.96
N ARG A 125 4.17 -22.06 26.41
CA ARG A 125 4.48 -23.47 26.70
C ARG A 125 3.46 -24.40 26.04
N VAL A 126 3.93 -25.25 25.14
CA VAL A 126 3.12 -26.27 24.47
C VAL A 126 3.28 -27.60 25.21
N HIS A 127 2.17 -28.25 25.54
CA HIS A 127 2.15 -29.50 26.30
C HIS A 127 1.72 -30.68 25.43
N PHE A 128 2.49 -31.76 25.47
CA PHE A 128 2.14 -33.05 24.90
C PHE A 128 1.90 -34.05 26.04
N ALA A 129 0.68 -34.56 26.10
CA ALA A 129 0.31 -35.63 27.03
C ALA A 129 1.10 -36.91 26.69
N SER A 130 1.36 -37.76 27.68
CA SER A 130 2.12 -38.99 27.50
C SER A 130 1.21 -40.22 27.60
N ALA A 131 1.31 -41.11 26.62
CA ALA A 131 0.66 -42.41 26.61
C ALA A 131 1.74 -43.48 26.35
N GLN A 132 1.87 -44.48 27.24
CA GLN A 132 2.93 -45.50 27.15
C GLN A 132 4.35 -44.89 27.01
N ASN A 133 4.60 -43.76 27.69
CA ASN A 133 5.83 -42.97 27.64
C ASN A 133 6.13 -42.30 26.27
N GLN A 134 5.15 -42.23 25.36
CA GLN A 134 5.23 -41.53 24.07
C GLN A 134 4.29 -40.31 24.03
N PRO A 135 4.69 -39.19 23.40
CA PRO A 135 3.86 -38.00 23.30
C PRO A 135 2.65 -38.18 22.36
N VAL A 136 1.50 -37.64 22.76
CA VAL A 136 0.24 -37.66 22.00
C VAL A 136 0.07 -36.35 21.21
N PRO A 137 -0.31 -36.39 19.91
CA PRO A 137 -0.59 -35.21 19.09
C PRO A 137 -1.64 -34.24 19.67
N ASN A 138 -1.53 -32.96 19.32
CA ASN A 138 -2.45 -31.90 19.74
C ASN A 138 -2.67 -30.85 18.61
N SER A 139 -3.40 -29.77 18.88
CA SER A 139 -3.65 -28.67 17.93
C SER A 139 -2.40 -27.89 17.50
N HIS A 140 -1.27 -28.08 18.18
CA HIS A 140 0.04 -27.52 17.82
C HIS A 140 0.91 -28.54 17.06
N GLY A 141 0.37 -29.71 16.71
CA GLY A 141 1.01 -30.71 15.84
C GLY A 141 1.45 -31.98 16.56
N THR A 142 2.55 -32.58 16.09
CA THR A 142 3.05 -33.89 16.56
C THR A 142 4.49 -33.80 17.05
N LEU A 143 4.77 -34.30 18.25
CA LEU A 143 6.13 -34.55 18.74
C LEU A 143 6.47 -36.05 18.55
N ARG A 144 7.71 -36.37 18.16
CA ARG A 144 8.19 -37.76 17.98
C ARG A 144 9.71 -37.88 18.15
N PHE A 145 10.22 -39.03 18.58
CA PHE A 145 11.66 -39.33 18.54
C PHE A 145 12.00 -40.15 17.28
N ASN A 146 13.08 -39.81 16.58
CA ASN A 146 13.50 -40.49 15.34
C ASN A 146 14.73 -41.41 15.51
N GLY A 147 15.12 -41.72 16.75
CA GLY A 147 16.32 -42.51 17.06
C GLY A 147 17.57 -41.67 17.33
N LYS A 148 17.60 -40.39 16.91
CA LYS A 148 18.71 -39.45 17.19
C LYS A 148 18.25 -38.10 17.73
N HIS A 149 17.12 -37.59 17.27
CA HIS A 149 16.57 -36.28 17.61
C HIS A 149 15.08 -36.39 17.97
N TRP A 150 14.61 -35.46 18.80
CA TRP A 150 13.17 -35.20 18.95
C TRP A 150 12.73 -34.22 17.86
N VAL A 151 11.60 -34.50 17.21
CA VAL A 151 11.05 -33.68 16.12
C VAL A 151 9.63 -33.26 16.46
N TRP A 152 9.40 -31.96 16.52
CA TRP A 152 8.07 -31.36 16.61
C TRP A 152 7.67 -30.84 15.23
N ALA A 153 6.68 -31.48 14.60
CA ALA A 153 6.11 -31.06 13.32
C ALA A 153 4.78 -30.34 13.57
N TRP A 154 4.61 -29.14 12.99
CA TRP A 154 3.42 -28.30 13.08
C TRP A 154 2.40 -28.67 12.00
N PRO A 155 1.10 -28.32 12.16
CA PRO A 155 0.06 -28.61 11.15
C PRO A 155 0.31 -27.99 9.77
N ASN A 156 1.13 -26.95 9.67
CA ASN A 156 1.52 -26.30 8.41
C ASN A 156 2.79 -26.88 7.75
N GLY A 157 3.33 -28.00 8.26
CA GLY A 157 4.52 -28.65 7.71
C GLY A 157 5.87 -28.01 8.10
N ARG A 158 5.89 -27.07 9.06
CA ARG A 158 7.14 -26.64 9.71
C ARG A 158 7.59 -27.70 10.72
N GLU A 159 8.90 -27.94 10.86
CA GLU A 159 9.45 -28.84 11.88
C GLU A 159 10.57 -28.18 12.71
N LEU A 160 10.57 -28.40 14.02
CA LEU A 160 11.65 -28.06 14.94
C LEU A 160 12.29 -29.35 15.48
N TRP A 161 13.63 -29.42 15.46
CA TRP A 161 14.41 -30.61 15.79
C TRP A 161 15.33 -30.33 16.99
N PHE A 162 15.24 -31.17 18.02
CA PHE A 162 15.96 -31.04 19.29
C PHE A 162 16.90 -32.23 19.53
N ASP A 163 18.01 -31.99 20.23
CA ASP A 163 18.92 -33.05 20.69
C ASP A 163 18.34 -33.85 21.87
N THR A 164 19.11 -34.83 22.37
CA THR A 164 18.74 -35.65 23.53
C THR A 164 18.72 -34.89 24.85
N SER A 165 19.30 -33.68 24.89
CA SER A 165 19.29 -32.76 26.04
C SER A 165 18.15 -31.74 25.97
N GLY A 166 17.37 -31.75 24.87
CA GLY A 166 16.23 -30.87 24.65
C GLY A 166 16.57 -29.51 24.03
N LEU A 167 17.80 -29.29 23.56
CA LEU A 167 18.20 -28.05 22.91
C LEU A 167 17.86 -28.08 21.42
N LEU A 168 17.37 -26.96 20.87
CA LEU A 168 17.04 -26.85 19.45
C LEU A 168 18.33 -26.90 18.60
N VAL A 169 18.39 -27.83 17.65
CA VAL A 169 19.54 -28.09 16.76
C VAL A 169 19.21 -27.97 15.26
N ARG A 170 17.94 -27.95 14.85
CA ARG A 170 17.53 -27.74 13.45
C ARG A 170 16.09 -27.23 13.32
N LEU A 171 15.80 -26.52 12.23
CA LEU A 171 14.46 -26.07 11.85
C LEU A 171 14.23 -26.30 10.34
N LEU A 172 13.02 -26.70 9.95
CA LEU A 172 12.58 -26.88 8.56
C LEU A 172 11.27 -26.12 8.33
N ALA A 173 11.10 -25.38 7.23
CA ALA A 173 9.83 -24.71 6.90
C ALA A 173 9.50 -24.76 5.40
N GLY A 174 9.00 -25.90 4.94
CA GLY A 174 8.77 -26.17 3.51
C GLY A 174 10.03 -26.67 2.79
N PRO A 175 9.95 -26.95 1.47
CA PRO A 175 10.94 -27.75 0.75
C PRO A 175 12.33 -27.11 0.58
N HIS A 176 12.44 -25.78 0.69
CA HIS A 176 13.67 -25.03 0.40
C HIS A 176 14.31 -24.35 1.63
N LEU A 177 13.67 -24.41 2.80
CA LEU A 177 14.12 -23.76 4.02
C LEU A 177 14.50 -24.80 5.08
N GLN A 178 15.80 -24.91 5.34
CA GLN A 178 16.39 -25.63 6.48
C GLN A 178 17.43 -24.76 7.18
N LEU A 179 17.42 -24.81 8.51
CA LEU A 179 18.46 -24.30 9.40
C LEU A 179 19.08 -25.41 10.23
N ASP A 180 20.35 -25.24 10.57
CA ASP A 180 21.12 -26.09 11.48
C ASP A 180 21.79 -25.23 12.56
N ILE A 181 21.62 -25.60 13.83
CA ILE A 181 22.07 -24.85 15.00
C ILE A 181 23.17 -25.66 15.70
N GLU A 182 24.41 -25.22 15.52
CA GLU A 182 25.60 -25.78 16.17
C GLU A 182 25.73 -25.18 17.58
N ARG A 183 26.08 -26.01 18.56
CA ARG A 183 26.19 -25.61 19.99
C ARG A 183 27.53 -26.05 20.57
N HIS A 184 28.05 -25.31 21.54
CA HIS A 184 29.29 -25.67 22.23
C HIS A 184 29.10 -26.95 23.04
N VAL A 185 29.78 -28.02 22.65
CA VAL A 185 29.72 -29.36 23.30
C VAL A 185 30.78 -29.56 24.39
N GLN A 186 31.74 -28.64 24.53
CA GLN A 186 32.81 -28.72 25.52
C GLN A 186 32.29 -28.33 26.91
N ALA A 187 32.72 -29.05 27.95
CA ALA A 187 32.34 -28.76 29.33
C ALA A 187 32.96 -27.43 29.81
N GLY A 188 32.12 -26.50 30.27
CA GLY A 188 32.53 -25.17 30.73
C GLY A 188 31.37 -24.17 30.66
N PRO A 189 31.62 -22.87 30.91
CA PRO A 189 30.60 -21.81 30.90
C PRO A 189 29.77 -21.69 29.61
N LEU A 190 30.29 -22.18 28.48
CA LEU A 190 29.64 -22.16 27.17
C LEU A 190 28.77 -23.38 26.87
N ALA A 191 28.77 -24.44 27.70
CA ALA A 191 28.16 -25.72 27.37
C ALA A 191 26.65 -25.57 27.01
N GLY A 192 26.27 -25.97 25.79
CA GLY A 192 24.91 -25.85 25.26
C GLY A 192 24.52 -24.46 24.74
N ALA A 193 25.37 -23.44 24.90
CA ALA A 193 25.23 -22.17 24.21
C ALA A 193 25.35 -22.38 22.69
N ILE A 194 24.69 -21.52 21.92
CA ILE A 194 24.76 -21.55 20.46
C ILE A 194 26.17 -21.14 20.07
N ALA A 195 26.85 -21.92 19.24
CA ALA A 195 28.11 -21.50 18.62
C ALA A 195 27.82 -20.79 17.29
N LYS A 196 26.88 -21.37 16.52
CA LYS A 196 26.63 -20.97 15.13
C LYS A 196 25.23 -21.41 14.67
N VAL A 197 24.56 -20.62 13.83
CA VAL A 197 23.27 -20.96 13.20
C VAL A 197 23.43 -20.82 11.70
N SER A 198 23.22 -21.88 10.93
CA SER A 198 23.52 -21.95 9.50
C SER A 198 22.36 -22.40 8.62
N ASN A 199 22.42 -22.11 7.32
CA ASN A 199 21.44 -22.55 6.32
C ASN A 199 22.06 -23.41 5.20
N ARG A 200 21.21 -24.08 4.41
CA ARG A 200 21.64 -25.01 3.33
C ARG A 200 22.50 -24.41 2.22
N GLN A 201 22.59 -23.08 2.09
CA GLN A 201 23.43 -22.43 1.09
C GLN A 201 24.80 -22.03 1.65
N SER A 202 25.19 -22.56 2.82
CA SER A 202 26.50 -22.41 3.50
C SER A 202 26.69 -21.16 4.36
N HIS A 203 25.62 -20.42 4.63
CA HIS A 203 25.70 -19.21 5.45
C HIS A 203 25.58 -19.51 6.94
N SER A 204 26.16 -18.67 7.81
CA SER A 204 25.96 -18.78 9.26
C SER A 204 26.15 -17.52 10.13
N LEU A 205 25.20 -17.29 11.04
CA LEU A 205 25.43 -16.46 12.24
C LEU A 205 26.45 -17.16 13.14
N SER A 206 27.40 -16.42 13.70
CA SER A 206 28.37 -16.91 14.70
C SER A 206 28.22 -16.16 16.03
N PHE A 207 28.26 -16.87 17.14
CA PHE A 207 27.90 -16.36 18.47
C PHE A 207 29.12 -16.31 19.39
N ALA A 208 29.33 -15.16 20.04
CA ALA A 208 30.47 -14.92 20.92
C ALA A 208 30.04 -14.40 22.29
N TYR A 209 30.81 -14.75 23.31
CA TYR A 209 30.39 -14.69 24.70
C TYR A 209 31.47 -14.18 25.63
N ARG A 210 31.11 -13.21 26.46
CA ARG A 210 31.89 -12.80 27.63
C ARG A 210 31.52 -13.69 28.81
N ILE A 211 32.54 -14.21 29.51
CA ILE A 211 32.33 -14.96 30.74
C ILE A 211 32.43 -14.01 31.93
N VAL A 212 31.38 -13.96 32.75
CA VAL A 212 31.34 -13.19 34.00
C VAL A 212 30.81 -14.10 35.10
N ASP A 213 31.56 -14.24 36.19
CA ASP A 213 31.27 -15.12 37.34
C ASP A 213 30.89 -16.56 36.93
N GLY A 214 31.64 -17.12 35.96
CA GLY A 214 31.44 -18.46 35.43
C GLY A 214 30.21 -18.63 34.53
N LYS A 215 29.47 -17.56 34.22
CA LYS A 215 28.28 -17.55 33.35
C LYS A 215 28.63 -16.92 32.00
N ALA A 216 28.16 -17.52 30.91
CA ALA A 216 28.25 -16.92 29.57
C ALA A 216 27.14 -15.90 29.34
N TYR A 217 27.51 -14.67 29.02
CA TYR A 217 26.63 -13.64 28.50
C TYR A 217 27.00 -13.38 27.05
N LEU A 218 25.99 -13.25 26.18
CA LEU A 218 26.18 -12.97 24.77
C LEU A 218 26.89 -11.62 24.66
N GLU A 219 28.11 -11.59 24.14
CA GLU A 219 28.81 -10.34 23.91
C GLU A 219 28.45 -9.79 22.54
N HIS A 220 28.44 -10.68 21.54
CA HIS A 220 27.99 -10.34 20.20
C HIS A 220 27.52 -11.54 19.38
N ILE A 221 26.74 -11.25 18.34
CA ILE A 221 26.47 -12.17 17.23
C ILE A 221 27.10 -11.56 15.98
N ASP A 222 28.15 -12.19 15.45
CA ASP A 222 28.63 -11.92 14.09
C ASP A 222 27.63 -12.56 13.12
N SER A 223 26.65 -11.78 12.67
CA SER A 223 26.04 -12.03 11.36
C SER A 223 26.96 -11.45 10.28
N PRO A 224 27.07 -12.07 9.10
CA PRO A 224 27.56 -11.38 7.91
C PRO A 224 26.63 -10.24 7.41
N PHE A 225 26.56 -9.19 8.24
CA PHE A 225 26.26 -7.74 8.07
C PHE A 225 26.78 -6.93 9.27
N GLY A 226 27.01 -7.60 10.38
CA GLY A 226 26.71 -6.99 11.66
C GLY A 226 27.03 -7.91 12.81
N ARG A 227 28.08 -7.51 13.52
CA ARG A 227 28.29 -7.84 14.93
C ARG A 227 27.29 -7.06 15.76
N PHE A 228 26.14 -7.65 16.04
CA PHE A 228 25.19 -7.10 17.02
C PHE A 228 25.86 -7.15 18.40
N GLN A 229 26.09 -6.00 19.05
CA GLN A 229 26.83 -5.92 20.32
C GLN A 229 25.89 -5.70 21.50
N TYR A 230 26.05 -6.52 22.54
CA TYR A 230 25.15 -6.55 23.70
C TYR A 230 25.90 -6.10 24.95
N HIS A 231 25.51 -4.94 25.50
CA HIS A 231 26.15 -4.34 26.67
C HIS A 231 25.25 -4.45 27.90
N TYR A 232 25.89 -4.75 29.03
CA TYR A 232 25.20 -5.09 30.26
C TYR A 232 25.72 -4.29 31.45
N ARG A 233 24.82 -4.00 32.39
CA ARG A 233 25.15 -3.43 33.71
C ARG A 233 25.19 -4.53 34.76
N ALA A 234 26.18 -4.49 35.65
CA ALA A 234 26.18 -5.27 36.88
C ALA A 234 25.32 -4.56 37.93
N HIS A 235 24.54 -5.33 38.70
CA HIS A 235 23.71 -4.76 39.77
C HIS A 235 24.58 -4.32 40.96
N LEU A 236 24.68 -3.01 41.18
CA LEU A 236 25.71 -2.41 42.05
C LEU A 236 25.63 -2.79 43.54
N GLU A 237 24.44 -3.06 44.11
CA GLU A 237 24.29 -3.06 45.58
C GLU A 237 24.08 -4.42 46.26
N GLU A 238 23.58 -5.47 45.59
CA GLU A 238 23.31 -6.78 46.25
C GLU A 238 23.78 -8.04 45.50
N ARG A 239 23.81 -8.06 44.16
CA ARG A 239 24.18 -9.26 43.37
C ARG A 239 24.92 -8.89 42.07
N PRO A 240 26.24 -8.61 42.11
CA PRO A 240 27.02 -8.25 40.91
C PRO A 240 26.98 -9.34 39.83
N GLU A 241 26.84 -10.60 40.27
CA GLU A 241 26.82 -11.83 39.48
C GLU A 241 25.58 -12.06 38.59
N ARG A 242 24.76 -11.03 38.39
CA ARG A 242 23.65 -10.99 37.43
C ARG A 242 23.70 -9.73 36.59
N LEU A 243 24.03 -9.91 35.31
CA LEU A 243 24.05 -8.85 34.32
C LEU A 243 22.67 -8.58 33.71
N GLN A 244 22.35 -7.30 33.54
CA GLN A 244 21.14 -6.80 32.88
C GLN A 244 21.49 -6.18 31.53
N LEU A 245 20.84 -6.61 30.46
CA LEU A 245 21.04 -6.04 29.12
C LEU A 245 20.52 -4.61 29.09
N ILE A 246 21.41 -3.61 29.09
CA ILE A 246 21.05 -2.19 29.09
C ILE A 246 21.12 -1.55 27.72
N THR A 247 21.92 -2.10 26.80
CA THR A 247 22.08 -1.54 25.46
C THR A 247 22.31 -2.67 24.46
N LEU A 248 21.52 -2.69 23.38
CA LEU A 248 21.98 -3.22 22.10
C LEU A 248 22.59 -2.05 21.33
N ILE A 249 23.83 -2.20 20.87
CA ILE A 249 24.36 -1.40 19.78
C ILE A 249 24.06 -2.21 18.51
N ARG A 250 23.17 -1.68 17.66
CA ARG A 250 22.96 -2.26 16.33
C ARG A 250 24.23 -2.03 15.50
N PRO A 251 24.48 -2.86 14.49
CA PRO A 251 25.68 -2.71 13.69
C PRO A 251 25.75 -1.34 12.99
N ASP A 252 24.63 -0.71 12.64
CA ASP A 252 24.61 0.69 12.17
C ASP A 252 24.79 1.75 13.28
N GLY A 253 25.57 1.45 14.33
CA GLY A 253 25.88 2.32 15.47
C GLY A 253 24.71 2.68 16.39
N MET A 254 23.49 2.75 15.86
CA MET A 254 22.26 3.16 16.52
C MET A 254 21.97 2.32 17.76
N GLN A 255 21.67 3.00 18.88
CA GLN A 255 21.63 2.35 20.17
C GLN A 255 20.21 2.22 20.70
N ARG A 256 19.90 1.03 21.20
CA ARG A 256 18.61 0.67 21.81
C ARG A 256 18.82 0.48 23.30
N HIS A 257 18.42 1.48 24.08
CA HIS A 257 18.67 1.54 25.53
C HIS A 257 17.46 1.00 26.29
N TYR A 258 17.70 0.10 27.25
CA TYR A 258 16.71 -0.59 28.07
C TYR A 258 16.77 -0.08 29.50
N LEU A 259 15.69 0.55 29.95
CA LEU A 259 15.63 1.19 31.26
C LEU A 259 15.12 0.25 32.35
N TYR A 260 15.74 0.39 33.52
CA TYR A 260 15.50 -0.39 34.73
C TYR A 260 15.48 0.58 35.94
N GLU A 261 14.43 1.40 36.01
CA GLU A 261 14.26 2.51 36.97
C GLU A 261 13.61 2.01 38.28
N PRO A 262 14.33 1.94 39.42
CA PRO A 262 13.86 1.26 40.64
C PRO A 262 12.50 1.72 41.15
N GLU A 263 12.19 3.01 41.01
CA GLU A 263 10.93 3.63 41.43
C GLU A 263 9.72 3.21 40.59
N LEU A 264 9.93 2.67 39.38
CA LEU A 264 8.88 2.15 38.49
C LEU A 264 8.80 0.60 38.52
N GLN A 265 9.82 -0.06 39.06
CA GLN A 265 9.95 -1.53 39.09
C GLN A 265 9.19 -2.23 40.23
N ALA A 266 8.78 -1.50 41.27
CA ALA A 266 8.14 -2.04 42.47
C ALA A 266 8.88 -3.21 43.15
N GLY A 267 10.21 -3.27 43.00
CA GLY A 267 11.09 -4.32 43.53
C GLY A 267 11.45 -5.46 42.57
N ASN A 268 10.85 -5.52 41.36
CA ASN A 268 11.33 -6.42 40.32
C ASN A 268 12.46 -5.74 39.53
N HIS A 269 13.70 -5.91 39.98
CA HIS A 269 14.89 -5.30 39.36
C HIS A 269 15.04 -5.62 37.86
N ASN A 270 14.42 -6.68 37.34
CA ASN A 270 14.48 -7.07 35.92
C ASN A 270 13.23 -6.62 35.13
N ALA A 271 12.32 -5.85 35.72
CA ALA A 271 11.19 -5.25 35.03
C ALA A 271 11.66 -4.10 34.14
N LEU A 272 11.36 -4.17 32.84
CA LEU A 272 11.74 -3.16 31.85
C LEU A 272 10.81 -1.94 31.98
N THR A 273 11.33 -0.80 32.42
CA THR A 273 10.56 0.42 32.74
C THR A 273 10.54 1.45 31.61
N GLY A 274 11.33 1.25 30.57
CA GLY A 274 11.30 2.07 29.37
C GLY A 274 12.22 1.56 28.28
N ILE A 275 12.03 2.12 27.10
CA ILE A 275 12.94 1.96 25.95
C ILE A 275 13.23 3.35 25.41
N GLU A 276 14.51 3.60 25.16
CA GLU A 276 14.99 4.79 24.47
C GLU A 276 15.70 4.36 23.18
N VAL A 277 15.56 5.17 22.14
CA VAL A 277 16.40 5.12 20.94
C VAL A 277 17.36 6.29 21.04
N ALA A 278 18.64 6.00 20.83
CA ALA A 278 19.67 7.01 20.67
C ALA A 278 20.30 6.90 19.28
N SER A 279 20.67 8.05 18.71
CA SER A 279 21.57 8.11 17.55
C SER A 279 22.90 7.42 17.87
N ALA A 280 23.69 7.07 16.84
CA ALA A 280 24.94 6.33 17.04
C ALA A 280 25.97 7.06 17.93
N ASP A 281 26.08 8.37 17.76
CA ASP A 281 26.86 9.31 18.60
C ASP A 281 26.18 9.68 19.93
N GLN A 282 24.92 9.30 20.10
CA GLN A 282 24.08 9.51 21.28
C GLN A 282 23.64 10.96 21.61
N GLN A 283 23.84 11.97 20.75
CA GLN A 283 23.33 13.32 21.03
C GLN A 283 21.80 13.36 20.99
N GLN A 284 21.19 12.68 20.01
CA GLN A 284 19.74 12.51 19.95
C GLN A 284 19.33 11.35 20.85
N LYS A 285 18.49 11.60 21.86
CA LYS A 285 17.89 10.55 22.69
C LYS A 285 16.38 10.76 22.82
N GLN A 286 15.60 9.81 22.32
CA GLN A 286 14.15 9.80 22.51
C GLN A 286 13.69 8.59 23.30
N ARG A 287 13.06 8.84 24.44
CA ARG A 287 12.29 7.84 25.17
C ARG A 287 10.97 7.56 24.45
N ILE A 288 10.93 6.46 23.71
CA ILE A 288 9.75 6.05 22.93
C ILE A 288 8.70 5.31 23.76
N SER A 289 9.06 4.78 24.93
CA SER A 289 8.12 4.05 25.80
C SER A 289 8.52 4.08 27.27
N ARG A 290 7.51 3.98 28.15
CA ARG A 290 7.63 3.93 29.61
C ARG A 290 6.58 3.01 30.22
N TRP A 291 6.94 2.27 31.26
CA TRP A 291 6.06 1.38 32.03
C TRP A 291 6.35 1.45 33.53
N ALA A 292 5.34 1.21 34.34
CA ALA A 292 5.49 0.98 35.78
C ALA A 292 4.69 -0.25 36.23
N TYR A 293 5.14 -0.90 37.30
CA TYR A 293 4.70 -2.23 37.71
C TYR A 293 4.11 -2.23 39.13
N ASP A 294 3.30 -3.25 39.43
CA ASP A 294 2.90 -3.56 40.81
C ASP A 294 3.84 -4.60 41.47
N ARG A 295 3.62 -4.85 42.77
CA ARG A 295 4.39 -5.84 43.55
C ARG A 295 4.16 -7.29 43.10
N GLN A 296 3.26 -7.54 42.16
CA GLN A 296 3.04 -8.84 41.52
C GLN A 296 3.76 -8.93 40.16
N GLY A 297 4.51 -7.91 39.75
CA GLY A 297 5.24 -7.85 38.47
C GLY A 297 4.35 -7.55 37.27
N ARG A 298 3.10 -7.11 37.48
CA ARG A 298 2.17 -6.74 36.39
C ARG A 298 2.37 -5.28 36.03
N ALA A 299 2.42 -4.96 34.75
CA ALA A 299 2.47 -3.57 34.30
C ALA A 299 1.12 -2.87 34.55
N VAL A 300 1.13 -1.80 35.34
CA VAL A 300 -0.06 -1.01 35.72
C VAL A 300 -0.12 0.37 35.06
N LEU A 301 0.94 0.75 34.34
CA LEU A 301 1.04 1.99 33.57
C LEU A 301 1.82 1.71 32.28
N ALA A 302 1.41 2.37 31.19
CA ALA A 302 2.18 2.47 29.95
C ALA A 302 2.03 3.86 29.34
N SER A 303 3.13 4.50 28.95
CA SER A 303 3.12 5.73 28.15
C SER A 303 3.99 5.60 26.91
N ALA A 304 3.55 6.23 25.82
CA ALA A 304 4.26 6.30 24.54
C ALA A 304 4.19 7.74 23.98
N SER A 305 5.31 8.20 23.43
CA SER A 305 5.37 9.46 22.69
C SER A 305 4.99 9.18 21.23
N ARG A 306 3.97 9.88 20.71
CA ARG A 306 3.50 9.68 19.31
C ARG A 306 3.85 10.83 18.37
N ARG A 307 3.95 12.06 18.88
CA ARG A 307 4.46 13.25 18.18
C ARG A 307 5.14 14.17 19.20
N LEU A 308 5.89 15.16 18.72
CA LEU A 308 6.33 16.26 19.58
C LEU A 308 5.11 16.92 20.24
N GLY A 309 5.17 17.08 21.57
CA GLY A 309 4.11 17.69 22.37
C GLY A 309 2.96 16.78 22.83
N SER A 310 2.85 15.52 22.38
CA SER A 310 1.77 14.60 22.82
C SER A 310 2.26 13.21 23.29
N THR A 311 2.17 13.00 24.60
CA THR A 311 2.34 11.70 25.26
C THR A 311 0.97 11.09 25.55
N GLU A 312 0.69 9.92 24.98
CA GLU A 312 -0.45 9.10 25.40
C GLU A 312 -0.01 8.22 26.57
N GLU A 313 -0.64 8.37 27.73
CA GLU A 313 -0.49 7.48 28.87
C GLU A 313 -1.80 6.71 29.12
N ILE A 314 -1.63 5.45 29.54
CA ILE A 314 -2.71 4.61 30.05
C ILE A 314 -2.33 4.01 31.40
N SER A 315 -3.31 3.92 32.29
CA SER A 315 -3.23 3.13 33.53
C SER A 315 -4.09 1.87 33.39
N LEU A 316 -3.63 0.75 33.96
CA LEU A 316 -4.26 -0.57 33.85
C LEU A 316 -4.60 -1.10 35.25
N GLN A 317 -5.87 -1.43 35.47
CA GLN A 317 -6.40 -1.96 36.72
C GLN A 317 -6.99 -3.36 36.50
N TYR A 318 -6.29 -4.38 37.00
CA TYR A 318 -6.71 -5.78 36.96
C TYR A 318 -7.76 -6.05 38.06
N VAL A 319 -9.02 -5.74 37.79
CA VAL A 319 -10.14 -5.79 38.76
C VAL A 319 -10.41 -7.23 39.23
N ARG A 320 -10.35 -8.21 38.32
CA ARG A 320 -10.32 -9.64 38.68
C ARG A 320 -9.61 -10.46 37.59
N PRO A 321 -8.77 -11.45 37.95
CA PRO A 321 -8.18 -12.37 36.96
C PRO A 321 -9.25 -13.31 36.39
N ALA A 322 -9.01 -13.86 35.20
CA ALA A 322 -9.84 -14.91 34.62
C ALA A 322 -9.52 -16.28 35.23
N THR A 323 -10.54 -17.14 35.35
CA THR A 323 -10.40 -18.54 35.76
C THR A 323 -11.19 -19.45 34.80
N PRO A 324 -11.04 -20.79 34.84
CA PRO A 324 -11.89 -21.68 34.05
C PRO A 324 -13.40 -21.58 34.35
N ALA A 325 -13.78 -21.00 35.50
CA ALA A 325 -15.17 -20.85 35.94
C ALA A 325 -15.69 -19.40 35.90
N GLN A 326 -14.82 -18.39 35.68
CA GLN A 326 -15.18 -16.98 35.78
C GLN A 326 -14.40 -16.10 34.79
N ALA A 327 -15.10 -15.19 34.10
CA ALA A 327 -14.46 -14.20 33.24
C ALA A 327 -13.69 -13.14 34.04
N GLY A 328 -12.44 -12.89 33.66
CA GLY A 328 -11.61 -11.80 34.16
C GLY A 328 -12.08 -10.44 33.65
N LEU A 329 -11.66 -9.39 34.34
CA LEU A 329 -12.00 -8.00 34.01
C LEU A 329 -10.78 -7.10 34.28
N THR A 330 -10.35 -6.41 33.24
CA THR A 330 -9.32 -5.37 33.30
C THR A 330 -9.92 -4.05 32.83
N VAL A 331 -9.59 -2.96 33.52
CA VAL A 331 -10.02 -1.59 33.18
C VAL A 331 -8.78 -0.78 32.82
N ILE A 332 -8.81 -0.13 31.67
CA ILE A 332 -7.75 0.76 31.20
C ILE A 332 -8.29 2.19 31.19
N LYS A 333 -7.51 3.17 31.66
CA LYS A 333 -7.89 4.58 31.67
C LYS A 333 -6.87 5.43 30.93
N ASN A 334 -7.33 6.35 30.08
CA ASN A 334 -6.48 7.29 29.34
C ASN A 334 -6.23 8.61 30.10
N ASN A 335 -5.39 9.50 29.55
CA ASN A 335 -5.12 10.85 30.07
C ASN A 335 -6.40 11.66 30.39
N GLY A 336 -7.49 11.47 29.64
CA GLY A 336 -8.78 12.14 29.85
C GLY A 336 -9.64 11.52 30.95
N GLY A 337 -9.12 10.54 31.71
CA GLY A 337 -9.85 9.80 32.75
C GLY A 337 -10.92 8.84 32.21
N GLN A 338 -11.06 8.73 30.89
CA GLN A 338 -12.05 7.87 30.25
C GLN A 338 -11.64 6.40 30.38
N GLN A 339 -12.61 5.50 30.55
CA GLN A 339 -12.35 4.11 30.95
C GLN A 339 -12.82 3.11 29.89
N THR A 340 -11.91 2.24 29.44
CA THR A 340 -12.17 1.12 28.54
C THR A 340 -12.09 -0.18 29.33
N THR A 341 -13.08 -1.07 29.20
CA THR A 341 -13.16 -2.34 29.93
C THR A 341 -12.92 -3.53 29.00
N PHE A 342 -12.20 -4.54 29.51
CA PHE A 342 -11.81 -5.74 28.78
C PHE A 342 -12.27 -6.97 29.58
N GLU A 343 -13.22 -7.74 29.05
CA GLU A 343 -13.62 -9.02 29.62
C GLU A 343 -12.88 -10.16 28.92
N THR A 344 -12.24 -11.01 29.72
CA THR A 344 -11.41 -12.13 29.24
C THR A 344 -11.88 -13.45 29.84
N ALA A 345 -11.76 -14.54 29.10
CA ALA A 345 -12.12 -15.88 29.54
C ALA A 345 -10.97 -16.86 29.32
N ILE A 346 -11.02 -18.02 29.98
CA ILE A 346 -10.13 -19.14 29.69
C ILE A 346 -10.89 -20.15 28.81
N LYS A 347 -10.36 -20.47 27.63
CA LYS A 347 -10.93 -21.42 26.65
C LYS A 347 -9.83 -22.32 26.10
N ALA A 348 -10.04 -23.64 26.13
CA ALA A 348 -8.99 -24.64 25.89
C ALA A 348 -7.66 -24.33 26.63
N GLY A 349 -7.77 -23.81 27.86
CA GLY A 349 -6.64 -23.38 28.69
C GLY A 349 -6.06 -21.98 28.40
N ARG A 350 -6.22 -21.41 27.20
CA ARG A 350 -5.66 -20.08 26.89
C ARG A 350 -6.60 -18.94 27.28
N HIS A 351 -6.03 -17.77 27.59
CA HIS A 351 -6.81 -16.53 27.68
C HIS A 351 -7.34 -16.13 26.30
N VAL A 352 -8.60 -15.72 26.23
CA VAL A 352 -9.24 -15.11 25.06
C VAL A 352 -9.99 -13.84 25.48
N LEU A 353 -10.03 -12.84 24.61
CA LEU A 353 -10.83 -11.63 24.82
C LEU A 353 -12.24 -11.86 24.27
N THR A 354 -13.26 -11.66 25.11
CA THR A 354 -14.68 -11.88 24.74
C THR A 354 -15.43 -10.57 24.51
N ARG A 355 -14.99 -9.47 25.15
CA ARG A 355 -15.69 -8.18 25.11
C ARG A 355 -14.73 -7.00 25.33
N VAL A 356 -14.96 -5.91 24.60
CA VAL A 356 -14.38 -4.58 24.87
C VAL A 356 -15.49 -3.53 24.89
N ASP A 357 -15.54 -2.70 25.92
CA ASP A 357 -16.47 -1.56 26.02
C ASP A 357 -15.77 -0.28 26.47
N GLY A 358 -16.41 0.87 26.24
CA GLY A 358 -15.85 2.20 26.54
C GLY A 358 -15.28 2.89 25.29
N PRO A 359 -14.42 3.91 25.46
CA PRO A 359 -13.81 4.65 24.35
C PRO A 359 -12.58 3.93 23.78
N GLY A 360 -12.10 4.45 22.64
CA GLY A 360 -10.88 3.98 21.99
C GLY A 360 -9.65 4.11 22.88
N CYS A 361 -8.81 3.07 22.84
CA CYS A 361 -7.47 3.08 23.40
C CYS A 361 -6.47 2.90 22.26
N ALA A 362 -5.44 3.76 22.25
CA ALA A 362 -4.36 3.88 21.27
C ALA A 362 -3.74 2.58 20.72
N THR A 363 -3.69 1.53 21.53
CA THR A 363 -2.97 0.27 21.28
C THR A 363 -3.78 -0.97 21.71
N CYS A 364 -5.08 -0.81 21.93
CA CYS A 364 -5.96 -1.87 22.41
C CYS A 364 -6.79 -2.50 21.29
N ALA A 365 -7.38 -3.68 21.54
CA ALA A 365 -8.47 -4.20 20.72
C ALA A 365 -9.65 -3.19 20.64
N ALA A 366 -10.31 -3.13 19.48
CA ALA A 366 -11.31 -2.12 19.16
C ALA A 366 -12.50 -2.13 20.15
N PRO A 367 -12.97 -0.98 20.68
CA PRO A 367 -14.15 -0.93 21.53
C PRO A 367 -15.42 -1.37 20.78
N GLY A 368 -16.41 -1.84 21.53
CA GLY A 368 -17.60 -2.48 20.97
C GLY A 368 -17.36 -3.92 20.53
N SER A 369 -16.10 -4.41 20.52
CA SER A 369 -15.80 -5.80 20.15
C SER A 369 -16.57 -6.81 21.00
N ARG A 370 -17.11 -7.83 20.33
CA ARG A 370 -17.79 -9.02 20.90
C ARG A 370 -17.24 -10.24 20.18
N ALA A 371 -16.87 -11.29 20.92
CA ALA A 371 -16.36 -12.53 20.34
C ALA A 371 -16.83 -13.78 21.10
N SER A 372 -17.35 -14.75 20.36
CA SER A 372 -17.76 -16.06 20.87
C SER A 372 -16.78 -17.14 20.40
N TYR A 373 -16.48 -18.09 21.28
CA TYR A 373 -15.51 -19.16 21.05
C TYR A 373 -16.10 -20.52 21.43
N ASP A 374 -15.76 -21.55 20.66
CA ASP A 374 -16.14 -22.94 20.95
C ASP A 374 -15.32 -23.52 22.14
N PRO A 375 -15.61 -24.76 22.60
CA PRO A 375 -14.87 -25.39 23.70
C PRO A 375 -13.35 -25.55 23.44
N GLN A 376 -12.96 -25.66 22.17
CA GLN A 376 -11.57 -25.72 21.69
C GLN A 376 -10.92 -24.32 21.60
N GLY A 377 -11.67 -23.26 21.89
CA GLY A 377 -11.21 -21.87 21.85
C GLY A 377 -11.08 -21.31 20.43
N ARG A 378 -11.75 -21.91 19.45
CA ARG A 378 -11.77 -21.42 18.07
C ARG A 378 -12.84 -20.34 17.92
N LEU A 379 -12.55 -19.26 17.20
CA LEU A 379 -13.50 -18.16 16.99
C LEU A 379 -14.66 -18.64 16.10
N ILE A 380 -15.88 -18.47 16.60
CA ILE A 380 -17.14 -18.85 15.91
C ILE A 380 -18.05 -17.64 15.62
N GLU A 381 -17.80 -16.49 16.25
CA GLU A 381 -18.53 -15.24 16.04
C GLU A 381 -17.62 -14.06 16.40
N ILE A 382 -17.68 -12.98 15.62
CA ILE A 382 -17.06 -11.70 15.96
C ILE A 382 -17.94 -10.55 15.48
N ASN A 383 -18.34 -9.63 16.38
CA ASN A 383 -19.17 -8.46 16.06
C ASN A 383 -20.43 -8.82 15.22
N ASN A 384 -21.13 -9.89 15.64
CA ASN A 384 -22.27 -10.52 14.97
C ASN A 384 -21.96 -11.23 13.63
N THR A 385 -20.73 -11.14 13.10
CA THR A 385 -20.30 -11.93 11.93
C THR A 385 -20.10 -13.39 12.35
N LEU A 386 -20.89 -14.30 11.76
CA LEU A 386 -20.85 -15.73 12.09
C LEU A 386 -19.75 -16.44 11.30
N ILE A 387 -19.07 -17.39 11.96
CA ILE A 387 -17.98 -18.20 11.41
C ILE A 387 -18.35 -19.68 11.57
N GLN A 388 -18.92 -20.28 10.51
CA GLN A 388 -19.21 -21.70 10.49
C GLN A 388 -17.98 -22.51 10.08
N ARG A 389 -17.67 -23.56 10.85
CA ARG A 389 -16.52 -24.45 10.64
C ARG A 389 -16.95 -25.89 10.43
N ASP A 390 -16.12 -26.67 9.75
CA ASP A 390 -16.32 -28.11 9.63
C ASP A 390 -15.73 -28.89 10.82
N ALA A 391 -15.81 -30.23 10.76
CA ALA A 391 -15.31 -31.11 11.82
C ALA A 391 -13.78 -31.05 12.02
N SER A 392 -13.00 -30.63 11.02
CA SER A 392 -11.56 -30.38 11.16
C SER A 392 -11.27 -29.03 11.83
N GLY A 393 -12.20 -28.08 11.74
CA GLY A 393 -12.06 -26.71 12.23
C GLY A 393 -11.79 -25.67 11.14
N ALA A 394 -11.63 -26.10 9.88
CA ALA A 394 -11.54 -25.20 8.74
C ALA A 394 -12.82 -24.36 8.58
N ILE A 395 -12.66 -23.10 8.18
CA ILE A 395 -13.79 -22.20 7.91
C ILE A 395 -14.50 -22.68 6.64
N ARG A 396 -15.80 -22.95 6.77
CA ARG A 396 -16.66 -23.40 5.67
C ARG A 396 -17.54 -22.26 5.14
N GLN A 397 -18.02 -21.40 6.04
CA GLN A 397 -18.89 -20.29 5.71
C GLN A 397 -18.65 -19.10 6.65
N LEU A 398 -18.63 -17.89 6.10
CA LEU A 398 -18.63 -16.62 6.82
C LEU A 398 -19.91 -15.85 6.46
N GLU A 399 -20.52 -15.20 7.44
CA GLU A 399 -21.71 -14.37 7.25
C GLU A 399 -21.45 -12.96 7.82
N PRO A 400 -20.80 -12.07 7.05
CA PRO A 400 -20.48 -10.72 7.49
C PRO A 400 -21.73 -9.86 7.71
N THR A 401 -21.73 -9.10 8.81
CA THR A 401 -22.81 -8.19 9.21
C THR A 401 -22.58 -6.74 8.78
N THR A 402 -21.61 -6.51 7.89
CA THR A 402 -21.26 -5.19 7.35
C THR A 402 -22.31 -4.68 6.35
N ASP A 403 -22.54 -3.36 6.34
CA ASP A 403 -23.25 -2.70 5.25
C ASP A 403 -22.54 -2.89 3.89
N GLY A 404 -23.24 -2.59 2.80
CA GLY A 404 -22.74 -2.66 1.43
C GLY A 404 -23.22 -3.90 0.67
N TRP A 405 -23.31 -5.05 1.34
CA TRP A 405 -23.74 -6.32 0.76
C TRP A 405 -24.74 -7.04 1.69
N PRO A 406 -26.04 -6.71 1.61
CA PRO A 406 -27.01 -7.20 2.59
C PRO A 406 -27.20 -8.72 2.47
N GLY A 407 -27.21 -9.41 3.62
CA GLY A 407 -27.29 -10.87 3.66
C GLY A 407 -26.09 -11.57 3.00
N LEU A 408 -24.89 -10.98 3.09
CA LEU A 408 -23.68 -11.56 2.53
C LEU A 408 -23.33 -12.90 3.20
N VAL A 409 -23.11 -13.92 2.37
CA VAL A 409 -22.59 -15.22 2.78
C VAL A 409 -21.44 -15.63 1.86
N LEU A 410 -20.24 -15.77 2.43
CA LEU A 410 -19.03 -16.26 1.75
C LEU A 410 -18.85 -17.75 2.07
N ARG A 411 -18.60 -18.60 1.07
CA ARG A 411 -18.47 -20.06 1.26
C ARG A 411 -17.17 -20.58 0.68
N TYR A 412 -16.54 -21.48 1.42
CA TYR A 412 -15.17 -21.92 1.19
C TYR A 412 -15.09 -23.43 1.02
N HIS A 413 -14.13 -23.86 0.20
CA HIS A 413 -13.63 -25.23 0.20
C HIS A 413 -12.71 -25.45 1.42
N SER A 414 -12.50 -26.70 1.84
CA SER A 414 -11.63 -27.05 2.97
C SER A 414 -10.14 -26.70 2.77
N ASN A 415 -9.73 -26.33 1.55
CA ASN A 415 -8.40 -25.78 1.23
C ASN A 415 -8.31 -24.25 1.35
N GLY A 416 -9.38 -23.56 1.75
CA GLY A 416 -9.42 -22.10 1.95
C GLY A 416 -9.84 -21.27 0.73
N TYR A 417 -10.02 -21.84 -0.46
CA TYR A 417 -10.49 -21.08 -1.62
C TYR A 417 -12.02 -20.81 -1.57
N ARG A 418 -12.42 -19.61 -2.01
CA ARG A 418 -13.82 -19.15 -2.03
C ARG A 418 -14.62 -19.83 -3.16
N ALA A 419 -15.31 -20.91 -2.83
CA ALA A 419 -16.16 -21.69 -3.74
C ALA A 419 -17.32 -20.88 -4.33
N SER A 420 -17.93 -20.03 -3.50
CA SER A 420 -19.09 -19.20 -3.88
C SER A 420 -19.29 -18.06 -2.90
N TRP A 421 -20.07 -17.07 -3.31
CA TRP A 421 -20.62 -16.06 -2.42
C TRP A 421 -22.07 -15.77 -2.79
N SER A 422 -22.83 -15.16 -1.88
CA SER A 422 -24.20 -14.73 -2.15
C SER A 422 -24.59 -13.50 -1.37
N SER A 423 -25.43 -12.63 -1.94
CA SER A 423 -26.09 -11.51 -1.25
C SER A 423 -27.57 -11.44 -1.65
N SER A 424 -28.40 -10.68 -0.92
CA SER A 424 -29.78 -10.44 -1.34
C SER A 424 -29.90 -9.57 -2.60
N THR A 425 -28.87 -8.77 -2.91
CA THR A 425 -28.82 -7.88 -4.08
C THR A 425 -28.42 -8.61 -5.37
N THR A 426 -27.66 -9.72 -5.27
CA THR A 426 -27.04 -10.41 -6.43
C THR A 426 -27.22 -11.93 -6.49
N GLY A 427 -28.01 -12.52 -5.60
CA GLY A 427 -28.23 -13.97 -5.58
C GLY A 427 -26.97 -14.75 -5.18
N THR A 428 -26.70 -15.89 -5.82
CA THR A 428 -25.47 -16.69 -5.61
C THR A 428 -24.58 -16.72 -6.85
N GLU A 429 -23.30 -16.38 -6.67
CA GLU A 429 -22.25 -16.56 -7.66
C GLU A 429 -21.35 -17.75 -7.28
N ARG A 430 -20.89 -18.54 -8.27
CA ARG A 430 -20.02 -19.70 -8.07
C ARG A 430 -18.76 -19.60 -8.94
N ILE A 431 -17.62 -20.03 -8.39
CA ILE A 431 -16.33 -20.06 -9.09
C ILE A 431 -15.74 -21.47 -8.97
N THR A 432 -15.29 -22.02 -10.10
CA THR A 432 -14.59 -23.32 -10.16
C THR A 432 -13.13 -23.11 -10.52
N TYR A 433 -12.21 -23.79 -9.84
CA TYR A 433 -10.77 -23.64 -9.98
C TYR A 433 -10.11 -24.89 -10.59
N LYS A 434 -8.98 -24.71 -11.29
CA LYS A 434 -8.03 -25.80 -11.60
C LYS A 434 -7.29 -26.25 -10.32
N PRO A 435 -6.59 -27.42 -10.33
CA PRO A 435 -5.64 -27.75 -9.27
C PRO A 435 -4.59 -26.65 -9.13
N GLY A 436 -4.56 -26.00 -7.96
CA GLY A 436 -3.94 -24.69 -7.77
C GLY A 436 -5.01 -23.61 -7.57
N PRO A 437 -4.70 -22.32 -7.82
CA PRO A 437 -5.59 -21.23 -7.41
C PRO A 437 -6.32 -20.55 -8.60
N LEU A 438 -6.19 -21.05 -9.84
CA LEU A 438 -6.67 -20.37 -11.04
C LEU A 438 -8.14 -20.71 -11.34
N PRO A 439 -9.10 -19.76 -11.36
CA PRO A 439 -10.47 -20.01 -11.77
C PRO A 439 -10.53 -20.39 -13.25
N VAL A 440 -11.48 -21.24 -13.63
CA VAL A 440 -11.71 -21.64 -15.03
C VAL A 440 -13.15 -21.43 -15.49
N HIS A 441 -14.10 -21.32 -14.55
CA HIS A 441 -15.52 -21.15 -14.85
C HIS A 441 -16.19 -20.36 -13.72
N ARG A 442 -16.91 -19.29 -14.06
CA ARG A 442 -17.71 -18.44 -13.16
C ARG A 442 -19.17 -18.48 -13.62
N VAL A 443 -20.10 -18.63 -12.67
CA VAL A 443 -21.56 -18.68 -12.95
C VAL A 443 -22.31 -17.73 -12.04
N PHE A 444 -23.12 -16.86 -12.64
CA PHE A 444 -23.96 -15.88 -11.94
C PHE A 444 -25.36 -16.44 -11.64
N ALA A 445 -26.07 -15.82 -10.70
CA ALA A 445 -27.36 -16.29 -10.21
C ALA A 445 -28.50 -16.29 -11.25
N ASN A 446 -28.36 -15.52 -12.34
CA ASN A 446 -29.29 -15.47 -13.46
C ASN A 446 -29.01 -16.54 -14.55
N GLY A 447 -27.89 -17.26 -14.44
CA GLY A 447 -27.45 -18.27 -15.41
C GLY A 447 -26.36 -17.81 -16.38
N ASP A 448 -25.91 -16.55 -16.33
CA ASP A 448 -24.79 -16.05 -17.13
C ASP A 448 -23.47 -16.74 -16.71
N GLN A 449 -22.53 -16.89 -17.64
CA GLN A 449 -21.31 -17.67 -17.46
C GLN A 449 -20.08 -17.01 -18.06
N VAL A 450 -18.91 -17.28 -17.48
CA VAL A 450 -17.60 -16.89 -18.02
C VAL A 450 -16.62 -18.06 -17.92
N ASP A 451 -16.02 -18.44 -19.05
CA ASP A 451 -14.93 -19.42 -19.12
C ASP A 451 -13.57 -18.72 -19.28
N TYR A 452 -12.57 -19.18 -18.51
CA TYR A 452 -11.20 -18.65 -18.54
C TYR A 452 -10.21 -19.70 -19.07
N HIS A 453 -9.57 -19.40 -20.21
CA HIS A 453 -8.55 -20.26 -20.81
C HIS A 453 -7.16 -19.63 -20.68
N TYR A 454 -6.19 -20.47 -20.30
CA TYR A 454 -4.81 -20.07 -20.03
C TYR A 454 -3.82 -20.97 -20.79
N ASP A 455 -2.66 -20.42 -21.14
CA ASP A 455 -1.55 -21.18 -21.72
C ASP A 455 -0.72 -21.95 -20.66
N VAL A 456 0.36 -22.61 -21.11
CA VAL A 456 1.26 -23.39 -20.24
C VAL A 456 2.11 -22.56 -19.27
N GLN A 457 2.29 -21.26 -19.55
CA GLN A 457 2.87 -20.30 -18.60
C GLN A 457 1.79 -19.71 -17.67
N GLY A 458 0.53 -20.07 -17.90
CA GLY A 458 -0.66 -19.64 -17.20
C GLY A 458 -1.22 -18.29 -17.64
N ARG A 459 -0.72 -17.63 -18.69
CA ARG A 459 -1.29 -16.34 -19.13
C ARG A 459 -2.69 -16.55 -19.74
N PRO A 460 -3.66 -15.65 -19.51
CA PRO A 460 -4.97 -15.76 -20.16
C PRO A 460 -4.82 -15.55 -21.66
N VAL A 461 -5.38 -16.47 -22.46
CA VAL A 461 -5.30 -16.44 -23.94
C VAL A 461 -6.68 -16.35 -24.60
N ARG A 462 -7.74 -16.76 -23.90
CA ARG A 462 -9.12 -16.72 -24.38
C ARG A 462 -10.07 -16.56 -23.19
N LEU A 463 -11.00 -15.61 -23.31
CA LEU A 463 -12.15 -15.41 -22.43
C LEU A 463 -13.41 -15.69 -23.25
N VAL A 464 -14.39 -16.39 -22.66
CA VAL A 464 -15.69 -16.62 -23.31
C VAL A 464 -16.80 -16.28 -22.34
N GLU A 465 -17.67 -15.36 -22.75
CA GLU A 465 -18.76 -14.83 -21.94
C GLU A 465 -20.09 -15.24 -22.56
N ARG A 466 -21.04 -15.75 -21.77
CA ARG A 466 -22.34 -16.25 -22.25
C ARG A 466 -23.50 -15.73 -21.43
N ASN A 467 -24.60 -15.43 -22.13
CA ASN A 467 -25.92 -15.26 -21.53
C ASN A 467 -27.01 -15.86 -22.43
N ALA A 468 -28.28 -15.72 -22.04
CA ALA A 468 -29.43 -16.21 -22.80
C ALA A 468 -29.66 -15.57 -24.19
N ARG A 469 -28.72 -14.76 -24.71
CA ARG A 469 -28.79 -14.09 -26.03
C ARG A 469 -27.61 -14.39 -26.95
N GLY A 470 -26.52 -14.99 -26.44
CA GLY A 470 -25.35 -15.30 -27.26
C GLY A 470 -24.07 -15.54 -26.46
N GLU A 471 -22.97 -15.60 -27.20
CA GLU A 471 -21.60 -15.76 -26.72
C GLU A 471 -20.74 -14.61 -27.27
N GLU A 472 -19.88 -14.03 -26.44
CA GLU A 472 -18.80 -13.11 -26.86
C GLU A 472 -17.43 -13.75 -26.51
N GLU A 473 -16.48 -13.69 -27.43
CA GLU A 473 -15.14 -14.28 -27.28
C GLU A 473 -14.06 -13.19 -27.35
N THR A 474 -13.21 -13.09 -26.34
CA THR A 474 -11.98 -12.28 -26.41
C THR A 474 -10.77 -13.20 -26.56
N VAL A 475 -9.94 -12.98 -27.59
CA VAL A 475 -8.67 -13.68 -27.80
C VAL A 475 -7.49 -12.73 -27.55
N LEU A 476 -6.53 -13.18 -26.75
CA LEU A 476 -5.34 -12.43 -26.33
C LEU A 476 -4.08 -13.10 -26.87
N ARG A 477 -3.19 -12.34 -27.52
CA ARG A 477 -1.90 -12.85 -28.03
C ARG A 477 -0.71 -12.16 -27.36
N TRP A 478 0.29 -12.95 -27.00
CA TRP A 478 1.43 -12.52 -26.19
C TRP A 478 2.79 -12.69 -26.90
N ARG A 479 3.67 -11.70 -26.78
CA ARG A 479 5.11 -11.77 -27.12
C ARG A 479 5.92 -11.63 -25.82
N GLY A 480 6.34 -12.75 -25.24
CA GLY A 480 6.93 -12.74 -23.88
C GLY A 480 5.90 -12.25 -22.85
N LYS A 481 6.23 -11.22 -22.06
CA LYS A 481 5.29 -10.57 -21.13
C LYS A 481 4.28 -9.64 -21.84
N LEU A 482 4.53 -9.23 -23.09
CA LEU A 482 3.76 -8.17 -23.77
C LEU A 482 2.48 -8.68 -24.46
N LEU A 483 1.38 -7.96 -24.28
CA LEU A 483 0.10 -8.19 -24.96
C LEU A 483 0.11 -7.49 -26.34
N VAL A 484 0.35 -8.25 -27.42
CA VAL A 484 0.50 -7.68 -28.78
C VAL A 484 -0.80 -7.56 -29.55
N GLN A 485 -1.85 -8.29 -29.17
CA GLN A 485 -3.17 -8.20 -29.79
C GLN A 485 -4.29 -8.56 -28.80
N VAL A 486 -5.36 -7.78 -28.86
CA VAL A 486 -6.67 -8.05 -28.26
C VAL A 486 -7.69 -8.11 -29.39
N ALA A 487 -8.29 -9.27 -29.62
CA ALA A 487 -9.34 -9.45 -30.62
C ALA A 487 -10.67 -9.77 -29.94
N HIS A 488 -11.68 -8.95 -30.22
CA HIS A 488 -13.04 -9.02 -29.67
C HIS A 488 -14.05 -8.71 -30.80
N PRO A 489 -15.31 -9.21 -30.78
CA PRO A 489 -16.19 -9.12 -31.95
C PRO A 489 -16.49 -7.69 -32.42
N ASN A 490 -16.49 -6.72 -31.51
CA ASN A 490 -16.73 -5.31 -31.81
C ASN A 490 -15.45 -4.48 -32.08
N GLU A 491 -14.27 -4.97 -31.71
CA GLU A 491 -12.98 -4.25 -31.82
C GLU A 491 -11.79 -5.20 -31.81
N THR A 492 -10.84 -5.00 -32.72
CA THR A 492 -9.49 -5.57 -32.62
C THR A 492 -8.46 -4.48 -32.46
N GLU A 493 -7.74 -4.50 -31.34
CA GLU A 493 -6.59 -3.64 -31.04
C GLU A 493 -5.29 -4.44 -31.24
N SER A 494 -4.34 -3.88 -31.98
CA SER A 494 -3.00 -4.43 -32.17
C SER A 494 -1.95 -3.42 -31.72
N ARG A 495 -0.97 -3.90 -30.95
CA ARG A 495 0.03 -3.07 -30.27
C ARG A 495 1.41 -3.37 -30.82
N GLN A 496 2.14 -2.31 -31.15
CA GLN A 496 3.56 -2.37 -31.50
C GLN A 496 4.37 -1.73 -30.38
N TYR A 497 5.40 -2.46 -29.96
CA TYR A 497 6.31 -2.08 -28.91
C TYR A 497 7.71 -1.91 -29.49
N ASP A 498 8.43 -0.90 -29.03
CA ASP A 498 9.86 -0.78 -29.30
C ASP A 498 10.67 -1.82 -28.50
N ASP A 499 11.99 -1.79 -28.65
CA ASP A 499 12.89 -2.73 -27.97
C ASP A 499 12.99 -2.47 -26.45
N ASP A 500 12.68 -1.23 -26.02
CA ASP A 500 12.49 -0.83 -24.61
C ASP A 500 11.11 -1.26 -24.05
N ASN A 501 10.28 -1.93 -24.84
CA ASN A 501 8.95 -2.41 -24.50
C ASN A 501 7.90 -1.31 -24.24
N ARG A 502 8.12 -0.07 -24.69
CA ARG A 502 7.12 1.03 -24.69
C ARG A 502 6.14 0.86 -25.86
N LEU A 503 4.88 1.29 -25.68
CA LEU A 503 3.86 1.25 -26.73
C LEU A 503 4.08 2.38 -27.75
N VAL A 504 4.84 2.15 -28.81
CA VAL A 504 5.14 3.17 -29.83
C VAL A 504 4.04 3.34 -30.89
N SER A 505 3.23 2.30 -31.14
CA SER A 505 2.03 2.45 -31.99
C SER A 505 0.88 1.53 -31.58
N ARG A 506 -0.32 2.08 -31.66
CA ARG A 506 -1.58 1.37 -31.47
C ARG A 506 -2.41 1.46 -32.74
N ARG A 507 -2.83 0.31 -33.26
CA ARG A 507 -3.76 0.22 -34.40
C ARG A 507 -5.06 -0.42 -33.96
N VAL A 508 -6.17 0.25 -34.24
CA VAL A 508 -7.52 -0.18 -33.89
C VAL A 508 -8.32 -0.40 -35.16
N THR A 509 -9.07 -1.50 -35.20
CA THR A 509 -10.00 -1.84 -36.27
C THR A 509 -11.35 -2.22 -35.67
N ARG A 510 -12.42 -1.59 -36.14
CA ARG A 510 -13.81 -1.80 -35.68
C ARG A 510 -14.71 -1.96 -36.88
N ARG A 511 -15.51 -3.03 -36.92
CA ARG A 511 -16.62 -3.18 -37.87
C ARG A 511 -17.89 -2.69 -37.16
N SER A 512 -18.54 -1.66 -37.71
CA SER A 512 -19.70 -1.05 -37.07
C SER A 512 -20.88 -2.04 -37.06
N PRO A 513 -21.40 -2.50 -35.91
CA PRO A 513 -22.49 -3.48 -35.86
C PRO A 513 -23.85 -2.93 -36.32
N PHE A 514 -23.90 -1.64 -36.70
CA PHE A 514 -25.10 -0.97 -37.19
C PHE A 514 -25.02 -0.57 -38.67
N THR A 515 -23.83 -0.47 -39.26
CA THR A 515 -23.63 0.00 -40.65
C THR A 515 -22.68 -0.87 -41.48
N ASP A 516 -22.08 -1.91 -40.89
CA ASP A 516 -21.05 -2.81 -41.44
C ASP A 516 -19.76 -2.13 -41.96
N ARG A 517 -19.70 -0.79 -41.96
CA ARG A 517 -18.51 0.01 -42.28
C ARG A 517 -17.34 -0.40 -41.39
N LEU A 518 -16.20 -0.67 -42.01
CA LEU A 518 -14.92 -0.87 -41.34
C LEU A 518 -14.29 0.50 -41.02
N MET A 519 -14.23 0.85 -39.75
CA MET A 519 -13.44 1.98 -39.26
C MET A 519 -12.08 1.45 -38.81
N ALA A 520 -11.01 2.05 -39.30
CA ALA A 520 -9.65 1.74 -38.86
C ALA A 520 -8.86 3.03 -38.62
N TYR A 521 -8.08 3.04 -37.55
CA TYR A 521 -7.18 4.14 -37.23
C TYR A 521 -5.91 3.63 -36.59
N ALA A 522 -4.87 4.46 -36.65
CA ALA A 522 -3.62 4.25 -35.94
C ALA A 522 -3.18 5.57 -35.31
N GLU A 523 -2.47 5.44 -34.21
CA GLU A 523 -1.80 6.53 -33.50
C GLU A 523 -0.40 6.07 -33.11
N SER A 524 0.49 7.02 -32.87
CA SER A 524 1.85 6.75 -32.39
C SER A 524 2.24 7.70 -31.28
N PHE A 525 3.17 7.22 -30.46
CA PHE A 525 3.61 7.87 -29.24
C PHE A 525 5.12 8.04 -29.33
N GLU A 526 5.59 9.29 -29.33
CA GLU A 526 7.01 9.60 -29.18
C GLU A 526 7.27 9.84 -27.70
N TYR A 527 8.28 9.13 -27.21
CA TYR A 527 8.76 9.26 -25.84
C TYR A 527 10.10 10.02 -25.84
N ASP A 528 10.30 10.90 -24.85
CA ASP A 528 11.69 11.13 -24.41
C ASP A 528 12.19 9.91 -23.65
N SER A 529 13.48 9.87 -23.32
CA SER A 529 14.03 8.63 -22.77
C SER A 529 13.56 8.31 -21.35
N GLN A 530 13.01 9.23 -20.51
CA GLN A 530 12.40 8.92 -19.19
C GLN A 530 10.99 8.35 -19.39
N HIS A 531 10.81 7.64 -20.51
CA HIS A 531 9.62 6.95 -20.96
C HIS A 531 8.41 7.87 -21.09
N ARG A 532 8.63 9.20 -21.22
CA ARG A 532 7.56 10.20 -21.13
C ARG A 532 7.01 10.59 -22.47
N LEU A 533 5.68 10.57 -22.56
CA LEU A 533 4.98 11.04 -23.75
C LEU A 533 5.30 12.52 -23.98
N VAL A 534 6.12 12.81 -24.98
CA VAL A 534 6.40 14.18 -25.45
C VAL A 534 5.56 14.53 -26.66
N ARG A 535 5.16 13.54 -27.47
CA ARG A 535 4.23 13.72 -28.58
C ARG A 535 3.28 12.54 -28.76
N HIS A 536 1.99 12.85 -28.84
CA HIS A 536 0.94 11.93 -29.31
C HIS A 536 0.51 12.36 -30.72
N HIS A 537 0.80 11.53 -31.72
CA HIS A 537 0.34 11.74 -33.10
C HIS A 537 -1.12 11.32 -33.23
N LEU A 538 -1.96 12.25 -33.63
CA LEU A 538 -3.41 12.08 -33.60
C LEU A 538 -3.93 11.34 -34.86
N PRO A 539 -4.92 10.45 -34.73
CA PRO A 539 -5.49 9.72 -35.89
C PRO A 539 -6.24 10.63 -36.89
N GLU A 540 -6.63 11.84 -36.50
CA GLU A 540 -7.15 12.90 -37.38
C GLU A 540 -6.06 13.82 -37.98
N GLY A 541 -4.79 13.62 -37.62
CA GLY A 541 -3.66 14.45 -38.04
C GLY A 541 -3.27 15.53 -37.03
N GLY A 542 -2.03 16.02 -37.16
CA GLY A 542 -1.41 16.86 -36.14
C GLY A 542 -0.98 16.05 -34.91
N SER A 543 -0.61 16.74 -33.82
CA SER A 543 -0.17 16.09 -32.58
C SER A 543 -0.41 16.92 -31.33
N LEU A 544 -0.67 16.24 -30.20
CA LEU A 544 -0.53 16.87 -28.88
C LEU A 544 0.94 16.76 -28.45
N ASN A 545 1.52 17.88 -28.05
CA ASN A 545 2.91 18.01 -27.64
C ASN A 545 2.91 18.41 -26.15
N TYR A 546 3.62 17.64 -25.34
CA TYR A 546 3.67 17.79 -23.89
C TYR A 546 5.01 18.39 -23.53
N ARG A 547 5.01 19.66 -23.10
CA ARG A 547 6.19 20.26 -22.48
C ARG A 547 6.07 20.05 -20.99
N TRP A 548 6.77 19.03 -20.51
CA TRP A 548 7.20 18.94 -19.14
C TRP A 548 8.31 19.97 -18.87
N GLY A 549 8.54 20.33 -17.61
CA GLY A 549 9.72 21.07 -17.15
C GLY A 549 10.25 20.39 -15.90
N ILE A 550 11.49 20.73 -15.47
CA ILE A 550 12.42 19.96 -14.58
C ILE A 550 11.94 19.51 -13.18
N ASP A 551 10.63 19.41 -13.01
CA ASP A 551 9.90 18.83 -11.90
C ASP A 551 8.69 17.94 -12.33
N THR A 552 8.52 17.43 -13.58
CA THR A 552 7.47 16.40 -13.97
C THR A 552 6.02 16.89 -13.84
N ARG A 553 5.87 18.06 -13.25
CA ARG A 553 4.75 18.92 -13.50
C ARG A 553 4.69 19.15 -15.00
N LEU A 554 3.54 18.83 -15.58
CA LEU A 554 3.23 19.14 -16.96
C LEU A 554 3.25 20.66 -17.15
N HIS A 555 4.41 21.22 -17.49
CA HIS A 555 4.60 22.67 -17.66
C HIS A 555 3.68 23.26 -18.74
N GLY A 556 3.25 22.49 -19.73
CA GLY A 556 2.21 22.89 -20.66
C GLY A 556 1.87 21.84 -21.71
N VAL A 557 0.73 22.04 -22.35
CA VAL A 557 0.28 21.24 -23.50
C VAL A 557 0.06 22.20 -24.67
N SER A 558 0.70 21.91 -25.81
CA SER A 558 0.41 22.55 -27.08
C SER A 558 -0.19 21.54 -28.06
N TRP A 559 -1.16 21.97 -28.84
CA TRP A 559 -1.62 21.23 -30.01
C TRP A 559 -0.93 21.78 -31.25
N HIS A 560 -0.32 20.90 -32.03
CA HIS A 560 0.24 21.20 -33.34
C HIS A 560 -0.78 20.72 -34.37
N ASP A 561 -1.39 21.63 -35.12
CA ASP A 561 -2.45 21.29 -36.08
C ASP A 561 -1.90 20.55 -37.32
N PRO A 562 -2.75 20.01 -38.21
CA PRO A 562 -2.29 19.30 -39.42
C PRO A 562 -1.50 20.17 -40.42
N GLN A 563 -1.41 21.48 -40.20
CA GLN A 563 -0.56 22.41 -40.96
C GLN A 563 0.71 22.81 -40.19
N GLY A 564 0.97 22.21 -39.03
CA GLY A 564 2.15 22.45 -38.19
C GLY A 564 2.08 23.71 -37.33
N ARG A 565 0.93 24.39 -37.26
CA ARG A 565 0.77 25.60 -36.43
C ARG A 565 0.56 25.21 -34.97
N ILE A 566 1.22 25.93 -34.07
CA ILE A 566 1.25 25.63 -32.63
C ILE A 566 0.20 26.45 -31.90
N HIS A 567 -0.66 25.78 -31.14
CA HIS A 567 -1.72 26.36 -30.32
C HIS A 567 -1.52 25.97 -28.86
N THR A 568 -1.27 26.94 -27.98
CA THR A 568 -1.15 26.68 -26.53
C THR A 568 -2.51 26.32 -25.94
N VAL A 569 -2.60 25.21 -25.21
CA VAL A 569 -3.80 24.81 -24.46
C VAL A 569 -3.70 25.30 -23.02
N ILE A 570 -2.64 24.89 -22.33
CA ILE A 570 -2.23 25.35 -21.00
C ILE A 570 -0.71 25.53 -20.93
N ASP A 571 -0.27 26.40 -20.02
CA ASP A 571 1.13 26.73 -19.75
C ASP A 571 1.30 27.18 -18.29
N THR A 572 2.43 26.88 -17.65
CA THR A 572 2.79 27.44 -16.35
C THR A 572 3.26 28.89 -16.47
N VAL A 573 3.29 29.61 -15.35
CA VAL A 573 3.81 30.98 -15.30
C VAL A 573 4.80 31.07 -14.15
N ALA A 574 6.04 31.49 -14.44
CA ALA A 574 7.08 31.60 -13.43
C ALA A 574 6.62 32.51 -12.28
N GLY A 575 6.68 31.99 -11.05
CA GLY A 575 6.24 32.69 -9.83
C GLY A 575 4.74 32.64 -9.53
N LEU A 576 3.90 31.98 -10.33
CA LEU A 576 2.46 31.81 -10.05
C LEU A 576 2.07 30.33 -9.91
N ALA A 577 1.09 30.04 -9.04
CA ALA A 577 0.56 28.70 -8.82
C ALA A 577 -0.51 28.33 -9.87
N GLY A 578 -0.62 27.05 -10.20
CA GLY A 578 -1.60 26.56 -11.19
C GLY A 578 -1.18 26.79 -12.64
N TYR A 579 -2.16 27.11 -13.51
CA TYR A 579 -2.01 27.13 -14.98
C TYR A 579 -2.64 28.36 -15.64
N ARG A 580 -2.04 28.83 -16.73
CA ARG A 580 -2.58 29.82 -17.66
C ARG A 580 -3.02 29.12 -18.94
N TYR A 581 -4.28 29.30 -19.33
CA TYR A 581 -4.84 28.76 -20.57
C TYR A 581 -4.42 29.59 -21.79
N GLY A 582 -4.55 29.02 -22.99
CA GLY A 582 -4.20 29.68 -24.26
C GLY A 582 -4.90 31.03 -24.53
N ASN A 583 -6.08 31.27 -23.94
CA ASN A 583 -6.79 32.56 -24.00
C ASN A 583 -6.32 33.58 -22.92
N GLY A 584 -5.32 33.22 -22.12
CA GLY A 584 -4.71 34.04 -21.08
C GLY A 584 -5.52 34.13 -19.77
N LEU A 585 -6.52 33.28 -19.57
CA LEU A 585 -7.13 33.10 -18.24
C LEU A 585 -6.21 32.25 -17.35
N HIS A 586 -6.23 32.50 -16.04
CA HIS A 586 -5.34 31.86 -15.07
C HIS A 586 -6.13 31.23 -13.92
N ALA A 587 -5.96 29.92 -13.71
CA ALA A 587 -6.57 29.16 -12.62
C ALA A 587 -5.55 28.88 -11.51
N GLN A 588 -5.93 29.18 -10.27
CA GLN A 588 -5.14 29.03 -9.04
C GLN A 588 -5.96 28.37 -7.93
N THR A 589 -5.32 27.54 -7.10
CA THR A 589 -5.94 26.83 -5.97
C THR A 589 -5.27 27.22 -4.66
N LEU A 590 -6.05 27.41 -3.60
CA LEU A 590 -5.59 27.67 -2.24
C LEU A 590 -6.00 26.53 -1.30
N LEU A 591 -5.08 26.13 -0.43
CA LEU A 591 -5.28 25.08 0.57
C LEU A 591 -5.72 25.69 1.92
N GLY A 592 -6.62 25.00 2.61
CA GLY A 592 -7.09 25.37 3.94
C GLY A 592 -6.12 24.97 5.05
N ARG A 593 -6.46 25.34 6.30
CA ARG A 593 -5.61 25.13 7.50
C ARG A 593 -5.28 23.67 7.85
N GLN A 594 -5.89 22.70 7.17
CA GLN A 594 -5.63 21.26 7.35
C GLN A 594 -5.10 20.58 6.06
N GLY A 595 -4.71 21.37 5.05
CA GLY A 595 -4.07 20.90 3.81
C GLY A 595 -5.02 20.55 2.66
N GLN A 596 -6.32 20.40 2.91
CA GLN A 596 -7.32 20.18 1.86
C GLN A 596 -7.53 21.44 1.00
N ALA A 597 -7.86 21.28 -0.28
CA ALA A 597 -8.21 22.40 -1.13
C ALA A 597 -9.48 23.11 -0.62
N GLN A 598 -9.37 24.42 -0.42
CA GLN A 598 -10.42 25.26 0.18
C GLN A 598 -10.96 26.29 -0.83
N GLU A 599 -10.12 26.84 -1.71
CA GLU A 599 -10.56 27.79 -2.73
C GLU A 599 -9.96 27.47 -4.10
N LEU A 600 -10.74 27.66 -5.15
CA LEU A 600 -10.30 27.68 -6.55
C LEU A 600 -10.77 29.01 -7.16
N THR A 601 -9.85 29.73 -7.81
CA THR A 601 -10.12 30.98 -8.50
C THR A 601 -9.64 30.90 -9.96
N LEU A 602 -10.52 31.23 -10.90
CA LEU A 602 -10.18 31.53 -12.30
C LEU A 602 -10.22 33.05 -12.50
N SER A 603 -9.16 33.63 -13.07
CA SER A 603 -8.99 35.09 -13.21
C SER A 603 -8.51 35.52 -14.59
N ASP A 604 -8.64 36.82 -14.88
CA ASP A 604 -8.03 37.48 -16.05
C ASP A 604 -6.62 38.04 -15.77
N GLY A 605 -6.08 37.81 -14.57
CA GLY A 605 -4.84 38.38 -14.04
C GLY A 605 -5.04 39.48 -12.97
N ALA A 606 -6.20 40.14 -12.93
CA ALA A 606 -6.51 41.18 -11.93
C ALA A 606 -7.92 41.05 -11.31
N ARG A 607 -8.83 40.31 -11.96
CA ARG A 607 -10.22 40.11 -11.53
C ARG A 607 -10.57 38.63 -11.53
N PRO A 608 -11.22 38.10 -10.48
CA PRO A 608 -11.81 36.77 -10.53
C PRO A 608 -13.00 36.76 -11.50
N ILE A 609 -13.02 35.79 -12.41
CA ILE A 609 -14.14 35.49 -13.32
C ILE A 609 -15.07 34.48 -12.66
N TRP A 610 -14.48 33.47 -12.02
CA TRP A 610 -15.17 32.43 -11.28
C TRP A 610 -14.39 32.06 -10.02
N THR A 611 -15.08 31.88 -8.90
CA THR A 611 -14.51 31.30 -7.68
C THR A 611 -15.40 30.20 -7.10
N GLN A 612 -14.75 29.20 -6.50
CA GLN A 612 -15.34 28.15 -5.68
C GLN A 612 -14.67 28.19 -4.29
N HIS A 613 -15.47 28.10 -3.22
CA HIS A 613 -14.98 27.98 -1.84
C HIS A 613 -15.66 26.81 -1.12
N HIS A 614 -14.91 26.00 -0.39
CA HIS A 614 -15.39 24.85 0.38
C HIS A 614 -15.12 25.02 1.88
N ASP A 615 -16.16 24.85 2.69
CA ASP A 615 -16.06 24.81 4.16
C ASP A 615 -16.32 23.38 4.65
N TYR A 616 -15.48 22.89 5.56
CA TYR A 616 -15.48 21.49 6.02
C TYR A 616 -15.70 21.38 7.54
N ASP A 617 -16.35 20.31 8.00
CA ASP A 617 -16.56 20.03 9.42
C ASP A 617 -15.34 19.38 10.10
N GLN A 618 -15.44 19.11 11.42
CA GLN A 618 -14.36 18.48 12.20
C GLN A 618 -14.05 17.02 11.80
N GLN A 619 -14.87 16.41 10.93
CA GLN A 619 -14.66 15.10 10.32
C GLN A 619 -14.23 15.22 8.84
N GLY A 620 -13.93 16.44 8.39
CA GLY A 620 -13.52 16.79 7.03
C GLY A 620 -14.63 16.66 5.98
N ARG A 621 -15.90 16.49 6.38
CA ARG A 621 -17.03 16.43 5.44
C ARG A 621 -17.34 17.84 4.94
N LEU A 622 -17.69 17.98 3.67
CA LEU A 622 -18.03 19.26 3.05
C LEU A 622 -19.34 19.78 3.65
N GLN A 623 -19.30 20.84 4.45
CA GLN A 623 -20.48 21.42 5.09
C GLN A 623 -21.13 22.48 4.19
N PHE A 624 -20.33 23.30 3.51
CA PHE A 624 -20.80 24.32 2.56
C PHE A 624 -19.92 24.40 1.31
N GLU A 625 -20.53 24.71 0.16
CA GLU A 625 -19.84 25.08 -1.09
C GLU A 625 -20.42 26.41 -1.59
N ARG A 626 -19.57 27.42 -1.81
CA ARG A 626 -19.96 28.68 -2.43
C ARG A 626 -19.38 28.77 -3.83
N GLN A 627 -20.22 29.13 -4.80
CA GLN A 627 -19.84 29.37 -6.19
C GLN A 627 -20.15 30.84 -6.54
N SER A 628 -19.26 31.54 -7.24
CA SER A 628 -19.46 32.94 -7.65
C SER A 628 -18.97 33.17 -9.08
N HIS A 629 -19.80 33.76 -9.95
CA HIS A 629 -19.46 34.06 -11.33
C HIS A 629 -19.61 35.56 -11.64
N ALA A 630 -18.49 36.25 -11.83
CA ALA A 630 -18.45 37.70 -11.95
C ALA A 630 -19.11 38.24 -13.24
N SER A 631 -19.09 37.45 -14.33
CA SER A 631 -19.63 37.83 -15.64
C SER A 631 -21.13 37.56 -15.82
N SER A 632 -21.77 36.77 -14.95
CA SER A 632 -23.19 36.39 -15.07
C SER A 632 -24.07 36.86 -13.90
N THR A 633 -23.51 37.61 -12.95
CA THR A 633 -24.15 38.08 -11.70
C THR A 633 -24.80 36.96 -10.87
N HIS A 634 -24.28 35.74 -11.02
CA HIS A 634 -24.82 34.52 -10.42
C HIS A 634 -23.90 34.01 -9.30
N SER A 635 -24.49 33.67 -8.16
CA SER A 635 -23.81 32.99 -7.05
C SER A 635 -24.71 31.94 -6.43
N GLU A 636 -24.13 30.82 -6.03
CA GLU A 636 -24.79 29.72 -5.33
C GLU A 636 -24.14 29.49 -3.97
N LEU A 637 -24.95 29.26 -2.94
CA LEU A 637 -24.50 28.71 -1.66
C LEU A 637 -25.17 27.36 -1.43
N TRP A 638 -24.39 26.29 -1.48
CA TRP A 638 -24.79 24.95 -1.07
C TRP A 638 -24.51 24.72 0.42
N SER A 639 -25.43 24.03 1.09
CA SER A 639 -25.30 23.51 2.45
C SER A 639 -25.62 22.02 2.46
N TYR A 640 -24.84 21.20 3.18
CA TYR A 640 -24.96 19.73 3.16
C TYR A 640 -25.18 19.12 4.55
N ALA A 641 -25.86 17.97 4.59
CA ALA A 641 -26.16 17.21 5.82
C ALA A 641 -25.93 15.70 5.62
N TYR A 642 -25.39 15.03 6.65
CA TYR A 642 -24.94 13.63 6.59
C TYR A 642 -25.52 12.79 7.74
N ASP A 643 -25.65 11.47 7.52
CA ASP A 643 -25.97 10.52 8.59
C ASP A 643 -24.74 10.10 9.42
N ASP A 644 -24.96 9.20 10.39
CA ASP A 644 -23.95 8.60 11.26
C ASP A 644 -22.93 7.74 10.51
N LYS A 645 -23.32 7.20 9.35
CA LYS A 645 -22.44 6.48 8.39
C LYS A 645 -21.76 7.43 7.39
N ALA A 646 -21.92 8.74 7.57
CA ALA A 646 -21.44 9.84 6.74
C ALA A 646 -21.96 9.86 5.29
N ARG A 647 -23.14 9.28 5.01
CA ARG A 647 -23.82 9.37 3.70
C ARG A 647 -24.58 10.68 3.60
N LEU A 648 -24.60 11.33 2.43
CA LEU A 648 -25.34 12.58 2.21
C LEU A 648 -26.85 12.35 2.31
N ILE A 649 -27.52 12.88 3.33
CA ILE A 649 -28.98 12.74 3.52
C ILE A 649 -29.78 13.99 3.16
N GLY A 650 -29.14 15.14 3.06
CA GLY A 650 -29.81 16.38 2.67
C GLY A 650 -28.86 17.43 2.09
N ALA A 651 -29.39 18.28 1.22
CA ALA A 651 -28.69 19.44 0.69
C ALA A 651 -29.65 20.59 0.37
N GLN A 652 -29.19 21.83 0.54
CA GLN A 652 -29.92 23.03 0.14
C GLN A 652 -29.02 23.90 -0.74
N ASN A 653 -29.58 24.48 -1.80
CA ASN A 653 -28.97 25.55 -2.59
C ASN A 653 -29.78 26.83 -2.36
N ASP A 654 -29.08 27.92 -2.00
CA ASP A 654 -29.57 29.29 -2.09
C ASP A 654 -28.83 30.00 -3.23
N ALA A 655 -29.50 30.21 -4.35
CA ALA A 655 -28.94 30.86 -5.54
C ALA A 655 -29.50 32.28 -5.72
N VAL A 656 -28.62 33.22 -6.07
CA VAL A 656 -28.96 34.62 -6.31
C VAL A 656 -28.46 35.03 -7.69
N THR A 657 -29.36 35.62 -8.49
CA THR A 657 -29.04 36.20 -9.80
C THR A 657 -29.43 37.67 -9.77
N GLN A 658 -28.46 38.58 -9.77
CA GLN A 658 -28.71 39.97 -9.35
C GLN A 658 -29.67 40.73 -10.30
N ASN A 659 -29.75 40.33 -11.57
CA ASN A 659 -30.62 40.95 -12.57
C ASN A 659 -32.14 40.80 -12.32
N THR A 660 -32.57 39.99 -11.34
CA THR A 660 -33.99 39.86 -10.95
C THR A 660 -34.28 40.12 -9.47
N GLY A 661 -33.25 40.19 -8.61
CA GLY A 661 -33.39 40.35 -7.16
C GLY A 661 -34.01 39.17 -6.40
N ASN A 662 -34.57 38.18 -7.11
CA ASN A 662 -35.21 37.01 -6.50
C ASN A 662 -34.19 35.90 -6.21
N ALA A 663 -34.02 35.56 -4.93
CA ALA A 663 -33.31 34.35 -4.54
C ALA A 663 -34.16 33.11 -4.84
N THR A 664 -33.56 32.07 -5.42
CA THR A 664 -34.18 30.76 -5.62
C THR A 664 -33.60 29.77 -4.62
N ARG A 665 -34.49 28.99 -3.97
CA ARG A 665 -34.09 27.97 -2.99
C ARG A 665 -34.49 26.59 -3.49
N ASP A 666 -33.48 25.74 -3.65
CA ASP A 666 -33.62 24.34 -4.05
C ASP A 666 -33.25 23.45 -2.85
N THR A 667 -34.05 22.43 -2.56
CA THR A 667 -33.89 21.54 -1.39
C THR A 667 -33.97 20.09 -1.81
N TYR A 668 -33.04 19.27 -1.31
CA TYR A 668 -32.87 17.86 -1.63
C TYR A 668 -32.79 17.05 -0.35
N TRP A 669 -33.45 15.89 -0.32
CA TRP A 669 -33.32 14.88 0.73
C TRP A 669 -33.15 13.50 0.10
N TYR A 670 -32.34 12.65 0.72
CA TYR A 670 -31.99 11.32 0.24
C TYR A 670 -32.15 10.29 1.35
N ALA A 671 -32.70 9.12 1.01
CA ALA A 671 -32.75 7.95 1.89
C ALA A 671 -32.06 6.77 1.19
N TRP A 672 -31.16 6.09 1.88
CA TRP A 672 -30.24 5.10 1.30
C TRP A 672 -30.44 3.70 1.87
N ASN A 673 -30.58 2.72 0.99
CA ASN A 673 -30.59 1.30 1.32
C ASN A 673 -29.22 0.84 1.86
N PRO A 674 -29.14 -0.31 2.56
CA PRO A 674 -27.88 -0.84 3.08
C PRO A 674 -26.91 -1.34 1.99
N ASP A 675 -27.35 -1.52 0.74
CA ASP A 675 -26.49 -1.84 -0.42
C ASP A 675 -25.93 -0.60 -1.16
N GLY A 676 -26.26 0.60 -0.66
CA GLY A 676 -25.81 1.87 -1.22
C GLY A 676 -26.77 2.51 -2.24
N ALA A 677 -27.83 1.82 -2.65
CA ALA A 677 -28.83 2.34 -3.58
C ALA A 677 -29.80 3.34 -2.93
N LEU A 678 -30.43 4.19 -3.74
CA LEU A 678 -31.46 5.14 -3.28
C LEU A 678 -32.79 4.43 -3.00
N ALA A 679 -33.29 4.57 -1.77
CA ALA A 679 -34.62 4.11 -1.36
C ALA A 679 -35.73 5.13 -1.71
N ALA A 680 -35.43 6.43 -1.56
CA ALA A 680 -36.30 7.55 -1.94
C ALA A 680 -35.49 8.86 -1.99
N SER A 681 -35.91 9.81 -2.82
CA SER A 681 -35.42 11.19 -2.78
C SER A 681 -36.59 12.18 -2.71
N ARG A 682 -36.33 13.41 -2.26
CA ARG A 682 -37.33 14.49 -2.20
C ARG A 682 -36.71 15.82 -2.64
N ARG A 683 -37.12 16.35 -3.80
CA ARG A 683 -36.73 17.69 -4.32
C ARG A 683 -37.90 18.66 -4.13
N ASN A 684 -37.68 19.80 -3.47
CA ASN A 684 -38.67 20.88 -3.29
C ASN A 684 -40.06 20.39 -2.83
N GLY A 685 -40.08 19.49 -1.85
CA GLY A 685 -41.31 18.92 -1.29
C GLY A 685 -41.91 17.73 -2.06
N VAL A 686 -41.54 17.52 -3.32
CA VAL A 686 -41.99 16.38 -4.15
C VAL A 686 -41.10 15.17 -3.90
N THR A 687 -41.70 14.04 -3.53
CA THR A 687 -40.98 12.77 -3.25
C THR A 687 -40.99 11.85 -4.46
N SER A 688 -39.83 11.31 -4.83
CA SER A 688 -39.66 10.27 -5.84
C SER A 688 -39.18 8.96 -5.21
N LYS A 689 -39.55 7.83 -5.82
CA LYS A 689 -39.07 6.49 -5.50
C LYS A 689 -38.87 5.73 -6.83
N PRO A 690 -37.63 5.35 -7.21
CA PRO A 690 -37.38 4.69 -8.49
C PRO A 690 -37.99 3.28 -8.51
N ALA A 691 -38.80 2.97 -9.54
CA ALA A 691 -39.40 1.65 -9.70
C ALA A 691 -38.43 0.72 -10.46
N LEU A 692 -37.34 0.33 -9.79
CA LEU A 692 -36.29 -0.50 -10.36
C LEU A 692 -36.59 -2.00 -10.17
N ARG A 693 -36.56 -2.78 -11.26
CA ARG A 693 -36.71 -4.24 -11.24
C ARG A 693 -35.42 -4.91 -11.72
N ARG A 694 -34.85 -5.79 -10.91
CA ARG A 694 -33.62 -6.54 -11.18
C ARG A 694 -33.89 -8.01 -11.53
N ASP A 695 -32.89 -8.68 -12.11
CA ASP A 695 -32.82 -10.13 -12.28
C ASP A 695 -32.16 -10.81 -11.05
N PRO A 696 -32.11 -12.15 -10.97
CA PRO A 696 -31.54 -12.85 -9.81
C PRO A 696 -30.05 -12.56 -9.55
N SER A 697 -29.29 -12.09 -10.54
CA SER A 697 -27.89 -11.69 -10.42
C SER A 697 -27.69 -10.22 -10.04
N GLY A 698 -28.80 -9.49 -9.88
CA GLY A 698 -28.82 -8.06 -9.61
C GLY A 698 -28.76 -7.18 -10.85
N LEU A 699 -28.68 -7.69 -12.09
CA LEU A 699 -28.72 -6.83 -13.28
C LEU A 699 -30.11 -6.19 -13.44
N PRO A 700 -30.22 -4.90 -13.78
CA PRO A 700 -31.51 -4.24 -13.89
C PRO A 700 -32.20 -4.61 -15.22
N LEU A 701 -33.48 -4.96 -15.15
CA LEU A 701 -34.33 -5.34 -16.29
C LEU A 701 -35.22 -4.18 -16.76
N ALA A 702 -35.65 -3.32 -15.83
CA ALA A 702 -36.42 -2.12 -16.09
C ALA A 702 -36.28 -1.11 -14.96
N ILE A 703 -36.36 0.18 -15.29
CA ILE A 703 -36.54 1.30 -14.37
C ILE A 703 -37.71 2.15 -14.86
N ASP A 704 -38.74 2.27 -14.04
CA ASP A 704 -40.01 2.92 -14.37
C ASP A 704 -40.58 2.40 -15.72
N ASN A 705 -40.82 3.28 -16.70
CA ASN A 705 -41.32 2.94 -18.04
C ASN A 705 -40.20 2.62 -19.07
N THR A 706 -38.98 2.35 -18.60
CA THR A 706 -37.78 2.11 -19.42
C THR A 706 -37.27 0.68 -19.21
N THR A 707 -37.16 -0.12 -20.27
CA THR A 707 -36.61 -1.49 -20.23
C THR A 707 -35.17 -1.53 -20.71
N LEU A 708 -34.38 -2.43 -20.13
CA LEU A 708 -32.93 -2.51 -20.31
C LEU A 708 -32.52 -3.84 -20.95
N ARG A 709 -31.39 -3.83 -21.66
CA ARG A 709 -30.81 -5.02 -22.28
C ARG A 709 -29.31 -5.06 -22.09
N TYR A 710 -28.82 -6.20 -21.62
CA TYR A 710 -27.39 -6.49 -21.44
C TYR A 710 -26.88 -7.50 -22.49
N GLY A 711 -25.59 -7.42 -22.80
CA GLY A 711 -24.83 -8.37 -23.64
C GLY A 711 -24.22 -9.52 -22.82
N PRO A 712 -23.60 -10.52 -23.46
CA PRO A 712 -22.88 -11.61 -22.78
C PRO A 712 -21.83 -11.13 -21.79
N ASN A 713 -21.05 -10.09 -22.13
CA ASN A 713 -20.13 -9.36 -21.25
C ASN A 713 -20.79 -8.57 -20.09
N ARG A 714 -22.10 -8.75 -19.86
CA ARG A 714 -22.91 -8.07 -18.82
C ARG A 714 -22.83 -6.53 -18.86
N ARG A 715 -22.46 -5.91 -19.99
CA ARG A 715 -22.60 -4.45 -20.25
C ARG A 715 -23.95 -4.12 -20.91
N LEU A 716 -24.44 -2.90 -20.70
CA LEU A 716 -25.74 -2.42 -21.21
C LEU A 716 -25.68 -2.24 -22.74
N THR A 717 -26.32 -3.11 -23.53
CA THR A 717 -26.33 -3.06 -25.00
C THR A 717 -27.51 -2.30 -25.60
N GLY A 718 -28.55 -1.98 -24.83
CA GLY A 718 -29.58 -1.04 -25.30
C GLY A 718 -30.71 -0.74 -24.32
N VAL A 719 -31.41 0.36 -24.63
CA VAL A 719 -32.46 0.96 -23.81
C VAL A 719 -33.71 1.16 -24.65
N GLN A 720 -34.87 0.75 -24.11
CA GLN A 720 -36.19 0.99 -24.70
C GLN A 720 -37.08 1.75 -23.74
N ARG A 721 -37.89 2.68 -24.25
CA ARG A 721 -38.90 3.42 -23.47
C ARG A 721 -40.23 3.31 -24.20
N GLN A 722 -41.26 2.84 -23.50
CA GLN A 722 -42.58 2.54 -24.11
C GLN A 722 -42.51 1.64 -25.38
N GLY A 723 -41.54 0.72 -25.42
CA GLY A 723 -41.28 -0.18 -26.56
C GLY A 723 -40.38 0.39 -27.66
N GLU A 724 -40.25 1.72 -27.77
CA GLU A 724 -39.35 2.35 -28.74
C GLU A 724 -37.87 2.20 -28.34
N ASN A 725 -36.99 1.94 -29.31
CA ASN A 725 -35.54 1.97 -29.09
C ASN A 725 -35.09 3.42 -28.88
N VAL A 726 -34.56 3.73 -27.70
CA VAL A 726 -33.99 5.03 -27.34
C VAL A 726 -32.52 5.07 -27.71
N ALA A 727 -31.77 4.05 -27.28
CA ALA A 727 -30.35 3.91 -27.55
C ALA A 727 -29.95 2.43 -27.73
N ARG A 728 -28.90 2.20 -28.51
CA ARG A 728 -28.14 0.95 -28.59
C ARG A 728 -26.66 1.25 -28.46
N TYR A 729 -25.90 0.30 -27.92
CA TYR A 729 -24.49 0.47 -27.60
C TYR A 729 -23.67 -0.75 -28.01
N SER A 730 -22.40 -0.55 -28.33
CA SER A 730 -21.41 -1.63 -28.45
C SER A 730 -20.22 -1.39 -27.53
N HIS A 731 -19.63 -2.48 -27.02
CA HIS A 731 -18.55 -2.44 -26.05
C HIS A 731 -17.31 -3.21 -26.55
N ASN A 732 -16.12 -2.85 -26.06
CA ASN A 732 -14.88 -3.60 -26.31
C ASN A 732 -14.53 -4.53 -25.13
N ALA A 733 -13.44 -5.30 -25.28
CA ALA A 733 -12.95 -6.26 -24.28
C ALA A 733 -12.58 -5.65 -22.90
N PHE A 734 -12.45 -4.32 -22.81
CA PHE A 734 -12.21 -3.60 -21.56
C PHE A 734 -13.50 -3.02 -20.96
N GLY A 735 -14.67 -3.31 -21.55
CA GLY A 735 -15.97 -2.82 -21.10
C GLY A 735 -16.33 -1.40 -21.53
N HIS A 736 -15.49 -0.71 -22.31
CA HIS A 736 -15.75 0.66 -22.78
C HIS A 736 -16.87 0.72 -23.82
N ARG A 737 -17.70 1.77 -23.75
CA ARG A 737 -18.79 2.05 -24.68
C ARG A 737 -18.29 2.69 -25.98
N ILE A 738 -17.70 1.88 -26.86
CA ILE A 738 -17.06 2.36 -28.10
C ILE A 738 -18.03 2.95 -29.15
N SER A 739 -19.34 2.67 -29.07
CA SER A 739 -20.34 3.39 -29.88
C SER A 739 -21.72 3.50 -29.20
N ARG A 740 -22.48 4.52 -29.61
CA ARG A 740 -23.89 4.74 -29.30
C ARG A 740 -24.66 5.08 -30.58
N HIS A 741 -25.83 4.46 -30.75
CA HIS A 741 -26.78 4.76 -31.82
C HIS A 741 -28.15 5.11 -31.23
N SER A 742 -28.68 6.30 -31.52
CA SER A 742 -30.04 6.73 -31.15
C SER A 742 -30.91 7.00 -32.40
N LYS A 743 -32.11 7.57 -32.24
CA LYS A 743 -32.92 8.10 -33.36
C LYS A 743 -32.37 9.41 -33.96
N GLN A 744 -31.50 10.12 -33.24
CA GLN A 744 -31.10 11.50 -33.56
C GLN A 744 -29.69 11.58 -34.14
N ALA A 745 -28.76 10.79 -33.58
CA ALA A 745 -27.37 10.78 -33.96
C ALA A 745 -26.72 9.42 -33.65
N ARG A 746 -25.58 9.19 -34.29
CA ARG A 746 -24.60 8.19 -33.90
C ARG A 746 -23.39 8.90 -33.29
N THR A 747 -22.85 8.32 -32.22
CA THR A 747 -21.57 8.74 -31.63
C THR A 747 -20.65 7.53 -31.54
N ASP A 748 -19.46 7.60 -32.14
CA ASP A 748 -18.38 6.64 -31.89
C ASP A 748 -17.36 7.30 -30.94
N TYR A 749 -16.97 6.56 -29.91
CA TYR A 749 -16.13 7.03 -28.81
C TYR A 749 -14.72 6.45 -28.91
N PHE A 750 -13.71 7.30 -28.74
CA PHE A 750 -12.30 6.94 -28.86
C PHE A 750 -11.65 6.98 -27.49
N TYR A 751 -11.29 5.80 -26.99
CA TYR A 751 -10.65 5.65 -25.69
C TYR A 751 -9.14 5.50 -25.87
N LEU A 752 -8.40 6.43 -25.29
CA LEU A 752 -6.99 6.25 -24.96
C LEU A 752 -6.95 6.22 -23.45
N ASN A 753 -6.25 5.23 -22.91
CA ASN A 753 -5.96 5.20 -21.48
C ASN A 753 -7.25 5.29 -20.62
N ASN A 754 -8.28 4.63 -21.15
CA ASN A 754 -9.63 4.47 -20.60
C ASN A 754 -10.43 5.77 -20.36
N LYS A 755 -9.91 6.91 -20.81
CA LYS A 755 -10.62 8.18 -20.91
C LYS A 755 -11.16 8.36 -22.34
N VAL A 756 -12.33 8.97 -22.50
CA VAL A 756 -12.80 9.40 -23.82
C VAL A 756 -11.95 10.58 -24.27
N VAL A 757 -11.03 10.35 -25.22
CA VAL A 757 -10.15 11.39 -25.75
C VAL A 757 -10.65 11.99 -27.06
N ALA A 758 -11.62 11.37 -27.73
CA ALA A 758 -12.29 11.93 -28.90
C ALA A 758 -13.67 11.31 -29.14
N GLU A 759 -14.47 12.01 -29.95
CA GLU A 759 -15.79 11.61 -30.41
C GLU A 759 -15.94 11.91 -31.91
N SER A 760 -16.65 11.02 -32.62
CA SER A 760 -17.15 11.27 -33.97
C SER A 760 -18.67 11.30 -33.96
N HIS A 761 -19.28 12.35 -34.51
CA HIS A 761 -20.73 12.55 -34.57
C HIS A 761 -21.25 12.44 -36.02
N GLU A 762 -22.02 11.39 -36.32
CA GLU A 762 -22.80 11.30 -37.57
C GLU A 762 -24.26 11.71 -37.31
N SER A 763 -24.77 12.71 -38.04
CA SER A 763 -26.19 13.12 -37.98
C SER A 763 -27.08 12.24 -38.86
N ALA A 764 -28.35 12.05 -38.44
CA ALA A 764 -29.32 11.22 -39.18
C ALA A 764 -29.61 11.72 -40.61
N GLU A 765 -29.36 12.99 -40.91
CA GLU A 765 -29.55 13.57 -42.25
C GLU A 765 -28.45 13.12 -43.23
N ARG A 766 -27.19 13.06 -42.77
CA ARG A 766 -26.08 12.49 -43.56
C ARG A 766 -26.23 10.97 -43.77
N GLN A 767 -27.00 10.28 -42.92
CA GLN A 767 -27.32 8.86 -43.14
C GLN A 767 -28.28 8.64 -44.32
N LYS A 768 -29.10 9.62 -44.71
CA LYS A 768 -29.96 9.52 -45.91
C LYS A 768 -29.20 9.73 -47.22
N GLY A 769 -28.39 10.78 -47.32
CA GLY A 769 -27.65 11.08 -48.55
C GLY A 769 -26.68 9.97 -48.98
N ASN A 770 -26.03 9.32 -48.01
CA ASN A 770 -25.09 8.21 -48.23
C ASN A 770 -25.72 6.90 -48.73
N LEU A 771 -27.02 6.85 -49.03
CA LEU A 771 -27.70 5.65 -49.55
C LEU A 771 -27.94 5.68 -51.07
N GLU A 772 -27.88 6.84 -51.73
CA GLU A 772 -28.12 6.96 -53.17
C GLU A 772 -26.81 6.88 -53.99
N ASP A 773 -25.71 7.44 -53.48
CA ASP A 773 -24.38 7.45 -54.15
C ASP A 773 -23.72 6.07 -54.31
N PHE A 774 -24.23 5.01 -53.67
CA PHE A 774 -23.68 3.65 -53.78
C PHE A 774 -24.27 2.82 -54.95
N ALA A 775 -25.17 3.40 -55.76
CA ALA A 775 -25.86 2.68 -56.83
C ALA A 775 -25.05 2.49 -58.12
N SER A 776 -23.84 3.06 -58.25
CA SER A 776 -23.03 2.96 -59.47
C SER A 776 -21.52 2.90 -59.22
N LEU A 777 -20.95 1.68 -59.29
CA LEU A 777 -19.64 1.38 -59.91
C LEU A 777 -19.36 -0.13 -59.86
N ASP A 778 -19.41 -0.81 -61.01
CA ASP A 778 -18.84 -2.16 -61.17
C ASP A 778 -17.30 -2.05 -61.11
N GLY A 779 -16.72 -2.43 -59.97
CA GLY A 779 -15.28 -2.28 -59.73
C GLY A 779 -14.82 -2.89 -58.41
N LEU A 780 -14.59 -4.21 -58.39
CA LEU A 780 -14.06 -4.90 -57.20
C LEU A 780 -12.62 -4.48 -56.86
N SER A 781 -12.23 -4.72 -55.60
CA SER A 781 -10.86 -4.72 -55.06
C SER A 781 -10.20 -3.39 -54.64
N GLN A 782 -10.95 -2.40 -54.13
CA GLN A 782 -10.37 -1.42 -53.20
C GLN A 782 -11.38 -0.82 -52.19
N ILE A 783 -11.71 -1.58 -51.12
CA ILE A 783 -12.45 -1.03 -49.98
C ILE A 783 -11.46 -0.22 -49.11
N GLY A 784 -11.35 1.07 -49.41
CA GLY A 784 -10.44 1.99 -48.73
C GLY A 784 -10.78 2.17 -47.25
N SER A 785 -9.75 2.14 -46.40
CA SER A 785 -9.86 2.45 -44.98
C SER A 785 -10.21 3.92 -44.76
N THR A 786 -11.47 4.23 -44.50
CA THR A 786 -11.89 5.60 -44.14
C THR A 786 -11.38 5.98 -42.75
N SER A 787 -10.59 7.06 -42.67
CA SER A 787 -10.18 7.69 -41.41
C SER A 787 -11.42 8.03 -40.55
N PRO A 788 -11.36 7.90 -39.21
CA PRO A 788 -12.52 7.93 -38.31
C PRO A 788 -13.38 9.21 -38.28
N GLY A 789 -13.00 10.27 -39.00
CA GLY A 789 -13.81 11.49 -39.11
C GLY A 789 -14.12 12.13 -37.76
N ILE A 790 -13.11 12.24 -36.90
CA ILE A 790 -13.26 12.78 -35.54
C ILE A 790 -13.75 14.23 -35.61
N SER A 791 -14.85 14.51 -34.90
CA SER A 791 -15.47 15.83 -34.83
C SER A 791 -15.06 16.61 -33.59
N ARG A 792 -14.67 15.91 -32.53
CA ARG A 792 -14.31 16.50 -31.23
C ARG A 792 -13.13 15.74 -30.59
N ARG A 793 -12.16 16.49 -30.07
CA ARG A 793 -10.95 16.01 -29.38
C ARG A 793 -10.89 16.63 -27.98
N TYR A 794 -10.84 15.80 -26.95
CA TYR A 794 -10.65 16.25 -25.57
C TYR A 794 -9.16 16.24 -25.21
N ILE A 795 -8.70 17.30 -24.55
CA ILE A 795 -7.30 17.47 -24.12
C ILE A 795 -7.26 17.48 -22.60
N TYR A 796 -6.47 16.59 -22.03
CA TYR A 796 -6.33 16.40 -20.59
C TYR A 796 -4.95 16.85 -20.09
N ALA A 797 -4.94 17.47 -18.92
CA ALA A 797 -3.77 17.51 -18.04
C ALA A 797 -3.98 16.46 -16.96
N HIS A 798 -3.20 15.38 -16.99
CA HIS A 798 -3.36 14.22 -16.11
C HIS A 798 -4.79 13.65 -16.21
N HIS A 799 -5.66 13.90 -15.23
CA HIS A 799 -7.06 13.46 -15.22
C HIS A 799 -8.08 14.59 -15.45
N VAL A 800 -7.64 15.85 -15.45
CA VAL A 800 -8.51 17.02 -15.62
C VAL A 800 -8.58 17.41 -17.11
N PRO A 801 -9.78 17.53 -17.71
CA PRO A 801 -9.91 18.07 -19.06
C PRO A 801 -9.64 19.58 -19.03
N VAL A 802 -8.69 20.04 -19.85
CA VAL A 802 -8.23 21.44 -19.92
C VAL A 802 -8.51 22.10 -21.27
N GLY A 803 -8.83 21.32 -22.30
CA GLY A 803 -9.17 21.86 -23.61
C GLY A 803 -10.07 20.95 -24.46
N ILE A 804 -10.70 21.56 -25.47
CA ILE A 804 -11.46 20.87 -26.52
C ILE A 804 -11.05 21.43 -27.88
N ILE A 805 -10.85 20.58 -28.87
CA ILE A 805 -10.83 20.99 -30.28
C ILE A 805 -12.09 20.45 -30.94
N ASP A 806 -12.93 21.35 -31.45
CA ASP A 806 -14.06 21.01 -32.31
C ASP A 806 -13.68 21.25 -33.77
N TYR A 807 -13.79 20.22 -34.62
CA TYR A 807 -13.44 20.29 -36.04
C TYR A 807 -14.66 20.66 -36.90
N THR A 808 -14.50 21.62 -37.80
CA THR A 808 -15.59 22.09 -38.67
C THR A 808 -15.89 21.05 -39.75
N ALA A 809 -17.05 20.40 -39.65
CA ALA A 809 -17.37 19.20 -40.41
C ALA A 809 -17.41 19.41 -41.94
N GLY A 810 -16.32 19.05 -42.63
CA GLY A 810 -16.14 19.18 -44.08
C GLY A 810 -15.02 20.15 -44.49
N ALA A 811 -14.40 20.86 -43.54
CA ALA A 811 -13.25 21.73 -43.81
C ALA A 811 -11.93 20.99 -43.51
N THR A 812 -10.98 21.03 -44.45
CA THR A 812 -9.64 20.43 -44.31
C THR A 812 -8.70 21.19 -43.37
N SER A 813 -9.14 22.34 -42.84
CA SER A 813 -8.35 23.19 -41.94
C SER A 813 -9.20 24.03 -40.97
N GLY A 814 -10.47 23.66 -40.76
CA GLY A 814 -11.41 24.41 -39.91
C GLY A 814 -11.53 23.79 -38.52
N PHE A 815 -11.27 24.57 -37.48
CA PHE A 815 -11.36 24.13 -36.09
C PHE A 815 -11.66 25.31 -35.15
N GLN A 816 -12.11 24.99 -33.93
CA GLN A 816 -12.11 25.91 -32.80
C GLN A 816 -11.50 25.22 -31.57
N LEU A 817 -10.46 25.84 -30.99
CA LEU A 817 -9.91 25.46 -29.70
C LEU A 817 -10.66 26.19 -28.58
N TYR A 818 -11.04 25.47 -27.54
CA TYR A 818 -11.67 25.98 -26.32
C TYR A 818 -10.85 25.59 -25.09
N ALA A 819 -10.85 26.46 -24.07
CA ALA A 819 -10.30 26.17 -22.74
C ALA A 819 -11.41 25.64 -21.82
N VAL A 820 -11.14 24.56 -21.10
CA VAL A 820 -12.07 23.91 -20.15
C VAL A 820 -11.58 24.18 -18.73
N HIS A 821 -12.49 24.62 -17.87
CA HIS A 821 -12.22 24.94 -16.47
C HIS A 821 -13.05 24.00 -15.58
N ALA A 822 -12.34 23.16 -14.83
CA ALA A 822 -12.90 22.20 -13.90
C ALA A 822 -12.83 22.69 -12.44
N ASP A 823 -13.66 22.13 -11.58
CA ASP A 823 -13.73 22.45 -10.15
C ASP A 823 -12.72 21.67 -9.30
N LEU A 824 -12.73 21.90 -7.98
CA LEU A 824 -11.89 21.17 -7.00
C LEU A 824 -12.11 19.64 -6.98
N THR A 825 -13.09 19.12 -7.71
CA THR A 825 -13.36 17.69 -7.92
C THR A 825 -13.03 17.23 -9.35
N GLY A 826 -12.36 18.06 -10.16
CA GLY A 826 -12.06 17.76 -11.57
C GLY A 826 -13.29 17.77 -12.48
N ALA A 827 -14.47 18.18 -11.98
CA ALA A 827 -15.70 18.22 -12.75
C ALA A 827 -15.78 19.52 -13.58
N PRO A 828 -15.92 19.47 -14.92
CA PRO A 828 -15.98 20.67 -15.76
C PRO A 828 -17.18 21.54 -15.41
N ARG A 829 -16.94 22.83 -15.15
CA ARG A 829 -17.98 23.82 -14.83
C ARG A 829 -18.16 24.87 -15.92
N LEU A 830 -17.08 25.24 -16.60
CA LEU A 830 -17.02 26.39 -17.51
C LEU A 830 -16.14 26.06 -18.71
N VAL A 831 -16.57 26.47 -19.91
CA VAL A 831 -15.79 26.42 -21.15
C VAL A 831 -15.75 27.80 -21.78
N THR A 832 -14.57 28.24 -22.21
CA THR A 832 -14.35 29.58 -22.79
C THR A 832 -13.61 29.52 -24.13
N ASP A 833 -13.95 30.43 -25.05
CA ASP A 833 -13.22 30.60 -26.31
C ASP A 833 -11.96 31.46 -26.18
N ALA A 834 -11.28 31.68 -27.31
CA ALA A 834 -10.08 32.52 -27.42
C ALA A 834 -10.31 34.00 -27.02
N SER A 835 -11.54 34.49 -27.16
CA SER A 835 -11.96 35.84 -26.74
C SER A 835 -12.46 35.89 -25.29
N ARG A 836 -12.36 34.77 -24.56
CA ARG A 836 -12.79 34.59 -23.16
C ARG A 836 -14.32 34.62 -22.96
N ASN A 837 -15.10 34.50 -24.04
CA ASN A 837 -16.56 34.39 -23.91
C ASN A 837 -16.93 33.05 -23.27
N ILE A 838 -18.00 33.03 -22.48
CA ILE A 838 -18.59 31.78 -21.98
C ILE A 838 -19.27 31.04 -23.13
N ARG A 839 -18.83 29.81 -23.40
CA ARG A 839 -19.41 28.93 -24.42
C ARG A 839 -20.22 27.78 -23.81
N TRP A 840 -19.90 27.38 -22.59
CA TRP A 840 -20.72 26.51 -21.74
C TRP A 840 -20.46 26.82 -20.27
N LEU A 841 -21.52 26.84 -19.46
CA LEU A 841 -21.48 26.99 -18.00
C LEU A 841 -22.55 26.07 -17.41
N ALA A 842 -22.19 25.30 -16.38
CA ALA A 842 -23.11 24.39 -15.71
C ALA A 842 -22.97 24.41 -14.18
N ARG A 843 -24.13 24.37 -13.51
CA ARG A 843 -24.24 24.05 -12.08
C ARG A 843 -24.42 22.55 -11.92
N TYR A 844 -24.02 22.01 -10.77
CA TYR A 844 -24.11 20.56 -10.50
C TYR A 844 -25.00 20.30 -9.28
N SER A 845 -25.86 19.29 -9.37
CA SER A 845 -26.63 18.80 -8.22
C SER A 845 -25.71 18.19 -7.14
N PRO A 846 -26.21 17.93 -5.92
CA PRO A 846 -25.46 17.21 -4.89
C PRO A 846 -25.08 15.78 -5.27
N THR A 847 -25.62 15.26 -6.38
CA THR A 847 -25.41 13.92 -6.96
C THR A 847 -24.85 14.00 -8.39
N GLY A 848 -24.13 15.08 -8.71
CA GLY A 848 -23.34 15.19 -9.95
C GLY A 848 -24.13 15.47 -11.23
N GLN A 849 -25.44 15.75 -11.16
CA GLN A 849 -26.21 16.12 -12.36
C GLN A 849 -25.86 17.54 -12.80
N ALA A 850 -25.23 17.69 -13.97
CA ALA A 850 -25.01 19.00 -14.58
C ALA A 850 -26.33 19.57 -15.14
N GLU A 851 -26.70 20.78 -14.72
CA GLU A 851 -27.77 21.60 -15.31
C GLU A 851 -27.13 22.80 -16.03
N HIS A 852 -27.47 23.01 -17.30
CA HIS A 852 -26.89 24.08 -18.14
C HIS A 852 -27.40 25.46 -17.72
N VAL A 853 -26.49 26.44 -17.62
CA VAL A 853 -26.77 27.81 -17.14
C VAL A 853 -26.60 28.84 -18.25
N ALA A 854 -25.51 28.80 -19.02
CA ALA A 854 -25.23 29.78 -20.08
C ALA A 854 -24.25 29.25 -21.12
N GLY A 855 -24.40 29.69 -22.38
CA GLY A 855 -23.58 29.27 -23.50
C GLY A 855 -24.39 28.66 -24.65
N ASP A 856 -23.69 28.24 -25.69
CA ASP A 856 -24.21 27.65 -26.93
C ASP A 856 -23.58 26.28 -27.27
N LEU A 857 -22.48 25.92 -26.60
CA LEU A 857 -21.74 24.68 -26.80
C LEU A 857 -22.34 23.52 -26.00
N SER A 858 -22.58 22.38 -26.63
CA SER A 858 -22.90 21.13 -25.92
C SER A 858 -21.62 20.47 -25.38
N PHE A 859 -21.66 19.96 -24.15
CA PHE A 859 -20.53 19.32 -23.49
C PHE A 859 -20.99 18.17 -22.59
N ASP A 860 -20.41 16.98 -22.77
CA ASP A 860 -20.95 15.72 -22.21
C ASP A 860 -20.05 15.04 -21.15
N LEU A 861 -18.82 15.49 -20.89
CA LEU A 861 -18.05 15.03 -19.72
C LEU A 861 -18.67 15.58 -18.42
N ARG A 862 -18.60 14.81 -17.32
CA ARG A 862 -19.25 15.13 -16.03
C ARG A 862 -18.25 15.09 -14.87
N LEU A 863 -18.54 14.35 -13.79
CA LEU A 863 -17.49 14.00 -12.80
C LEU A 863 -16.38 13.19 -13.51
N PRO A 864 -15.18 13.01 -12.90
CA PRO A 864 -14.17 12.11 -13.44
C PRO A 864 -14.73 10.74 -13.85
N GLY A 865 -14.19 10.15 -14.91
CA GLY A 865 -14.69 8.92 -15.53
C GLY A 865 -16.01 9.04 -16.33
N GLN A 866 -16.88 10.00 -15.99
CA GLN A 866 -18.28 10.02 -16.43
C GLN A 866 -18.54 10.73 -17.76
N VAL A 867 -19.33 10.09 -18.62
CA VAL A 867 -19.83 10.65 -19.88
C VAL A 867 -21.36 10.62 -19.93
N PHE A 868 -21.98 11.79 -20.05
CA PHE A 868 -23.43 11.97 -20.16
C PHE A 868 -23.96 11.36 -21.46
N ASP A 869 -25.00 10.54 -21.34
CA ASP A 869 -25.75 10.05 -22.48
C ASP A 869 -26.99 10.90 -22.72
N THR A 870 -26.89 11.81 -23.69
CA THR A 870 -27.98 12.68 -24.14
C THR A 870 -29.26 11.93 -24.57
N ALA A 871 -29.21 10.62 -24.85
CA ALA A 871 -30.38 9.83 -25.20
C ALA A 871 -31.17 9.32 -23.98
N THR A 872 -30.51 9.11 -22.83
CA THR A 872 -31.14 8.52 -21.62
C THR A 872 -31.30 9.52 -20.47
N GLY A 873 -30.35 10.44 -20.32
CA GLY A 873 -30.20 11.30 -19.14
C GLY A 873 -29.34 10.71 -18.02
N TRP A 874 -28.60 9.63 -18.31
CA TRP A 874 -27.70 8.92 -17.38
C TRP A 874 -26.23 9.13 -17.74
N HIS A 875 -25.32 8.78 -16.83
CA HIS A 875 -23.88 8.85 -17.08
C HIS A 875 -23.32 7.43 -17.27
N ASP A 876 -22.56 7.21 -18.33
CA ASP A 876 -21.72 6.02 -18.49
C ASP A 876 -20.42 6.25 -17.71
N ASN A 877 -20.08 5.32 -16.81
CA ASN A 877 -18.86 5.37 -15.99
C ASN A 877 -18.08 4.05 -16.15
N VAL A 878 -17.50 3.90 -17.34
CA VAL A 878 -16.75 2.75 -17.90
C VAL A 878 -17.43 1.39 -17.75
N LEU A 879 -17.47 0.81 -16.54
CA LEU A 879 -18.00 -0.52 -16.26
C LEU A 879 -19.44 -0.52 -15.72
N ARG A 880 -19.95 0.64 -15.29
CA ARG A 880 -21.31 0.80 -14.71
C ARG A 880 -21.99 2.07 -15.23
N THR A 881 -23.33 2.09 -15.17
CA THR A 881 -24.18 3.21 -15.53
C THR A 881 -24.59 3.96 -14.25
N TYR A 882 -24.16 5.21 -14.10
CA TYR A 882 -24.48 6.06 -12.95
C TYR A 882 -25.73 6.91 -13.20
N LEU A 883 -26.63 6.96 -12.23
CA LEU A 883 -27.87 7.73 -12.31
C LEU A 883 -27.74 8.99 -11.42
N PRO A 884 -27.45 10.16 -11.98
CA PRO A 884 -27.22 11.37 -11.18
C PRO A 884 -28.52 11.92 -10.56
N GLN A 885 -29.70 11.42 -10.95
CA GLN A 885 -30.97 11.73 -10.27
C GLN A 885 -31.15 10.95 -8.95
N SER A 886 -30.47 9.82 -8.77
CA SER A 886 -30.55 8.98 -7.57
C SER A 886 -29.24 8.89 -6.78
N GLY A 887 -28.09 9.14 -7.41
CA GLY A 887 -26.79 9.16 -6.78
C GLY A 887 -26.15 7.78 -6.60
N ASP A 888 -26.64 6.77 -7.32
CA ASP A 888 -26.25 5.36 -7.25
C ASP A 888 -26.00 4.74 -8.65
N TYR A 889 -25.54 3.49 -8.65
CA TYR A 889 -25.28 2.70 -9.86
C TYR A 889 -26.45 1.81 -10.25
N LEU A 890 -26.70 1.67 -11.55
CA LEU A 890 -27.64 0.69 -12.08
C LEU A 890 -27.13 -0.73 -11.90
N GLU A 891 -25.87 -1.04 -12.23
CA GLU A 891 -25.30 -2.39 -12.11
C GLU A 891 -24.59 -2.59 -10.76
N PRO A 892 -24.68 -3.80 -10.15
CA PRO A 892 -23.84 -4.17 -9.03
C PRO A 892 -22.34 -4.04 -9.35
N ASP A 893 -21.55 -3.67 -8.34
CA ASP A 893 -20.09 -3.62 -8.41
C ASP A 893 -19.53 -4.97 -8.93
N PRO A 894 -18.89 -5.00 -10.12
CA PRO A 894 -18.45 -6.25 -10.77
C PRO A 894 -17.36 -6.99 -9.96
N LEU A 895 -16.72 -6.27 -9.05
CA LEU A 895 -15.69 -6.71 -8.12
C LEU A 895 -16.24 -7.67 -7.04
N GLY A 896 -17.53 -7.54 -6.72
CA GLY A 896 -18.22 -8.32 -5.70
C GLY A 896 -17.95 -7.81 -4.27
N PRO A 897 -18.25 -8.64 -3.25
CA PRO A 897 -18.16 -8.26 -1.85
C PRO A 897 -16.73 -8.26 -1.32
N VAL A 898 -16.28 -7.09 -0.89
CA VAL A 898 -14.94 -6.82 -0.36
C VAL A 898 -15.01 -5.79 0.78
N PRO A 899 -13.96 -5.63 1.61
CA PRO A 899 -13.97 -4.66 2.70
C PRO A 899 -14.38 -3.25 2.26
N LEU A 900 -15.37 -2.67 2.95
CA LEU A 900 -15.82 -1.28 2.83
C LEU A 900 -16.44 -0.84 1.48
N ASN A 901 -16.54 -1.70 0.46
CA ASN A 901 -17.32 -1.39 -0.76
C ASN A 901 -18.84 -1.58 -0.54
N GLN A 902 -19.62 -1.12 -1.51
CA GLN A 902 -21.08 -1.25 -1.51
C GLN A 902 -21.53 -1.72 -2.90
N ALA A 903 -22.51 -2.61 -2.96
CA ALA A 903 -22.94 -3.20 -4.22
C ALA A 903 -23.40 -2.15 -5.26
N LEU A 904 -24.08 -1.09 -4.83
CA LEU A 904 -24.70 -0.10 -5.72
C LEU A 904 -24.31 1.35 -5.42
N GLY A 905 -23.53 1.59 -4.36
CA GLY A 905 -23.12 2.93 -3.93
C GLY A 905 -22.07 3.58 -4.83
N TYR A 906 -22.17 4.90 -4.98
CA TYR A 906 -21.17 5.76 -5.62
C TYR A 906 -20.42 6.57 -4.57
N ALA A 907 -19.07 6.56 -4.58
CA ALA A 907 -18.20 7.43 -3.77
C ALA A 907 -18.69 7.65 -2.31
N ARG A 908 -19.10 6.55 -1.64
CA ARG A 908 -19.70 6.50 -0.29
C ARG A 908 -20.85 7.50 -0.04
N GLN A 909 -21.66 7.79 -1.06
CA GLN A 909 -22.71 8.81 -1.04
C GLN A 909 -22.18 10.22 -0.68
N GLN A 910 -20.93 10.54 -1.04
CA GLN A 910 -20.34 11.89 -0.95
C GLN A 910 -19.70 12.33 -2.28
N PRO A 911 -20.42 12.32 -3.43
CA PRO A 911 -19.92 12.61 -4.79
C PRO A 911 -19.36 14.04 -5.00
N LYS A 912 -19.36 14.87 -3.94
CA LYS A 912 -18.87 16.24 -3.86
C LYS A 912 -17.55 16.37 -3.10
N ARG A 913 -17.02 15.25 -2.59
CA ARG A 913 -15.80 15.15 -1.78
C ARG A 913 -14.96 13.96 -2.24
N TYR A 914 -15.60 12.81 -2.36
CA TYR A 914 -15.08 11.62 -3.00
C TYR A 914 -15.51 11.68 -4.46
N VAL A 915 -14.54 11.70 -5.35
CA VAL A 915 -14.76 11.60 -6.80
C VAL A 915 -14.57 10.17 -7.20
N ASP A 916 -15.26 9.73 -8.25
CA ASP A 916 -15.16 8.38 -8.73
C ASP A 916 -14.43 8.36 -10.14
N PRO A 917 -13.07 8.53 -10.23
CA PRO A 917 -12.17 8.15 -11.35
C PRO A 917 -11.89 6.66 -11.70
N LEU A 918 -11.43 5.77 -10.75
CA LEU A 918 -11.44 4.25 -10.72
C LEU A 918 -10.93 3.36 -9.45
N GLY A 919 -10.30 3.75 -8.28
CA GLY A 919 -10.31 2.97 -6.95
C GLY A 919 -9.10 2.27 -6.15
N LEU A 920 -8.33 2.87 -5.14
CA LEU A 920 -7.36 2.31 -4.03
C LEU A 920 -5.77 2.04 -4.02
N LEU A 921 -5.00 2.28 -2.90
CA LEU A 921 -3.67 1.65 -2.41
C LEU A 921 -2.24 2.33 -2.55
N LEU A 922 -1.21 1.96 -1.70
CA LEU A 922 0.27 2.32 -1.67
C LEU A 922 1.25 1.10 -1.54
N PHE A 923 2.56 1.19 -1.91
CA PHE A 923 3.61 0.14 -1.72
C PHE A 923 5.02 0.59 -1.23
N ALA A 924 5.87 -0.34 -0.77
CA ALA A 924 7.28 -0.12 -0.36
C ALA A 924 8.21 -1.34 -0.57
N PHE A 925 9.48 -1.11 -0.97
CA PHE A 925 10.46 -2.12 -1.41
C PHE A 925 11.86 -1.90 -0.81
N ASP A 926 12.20 -2.64 0.24
CA ASP A 926 13.49 -2.46 0.91
C ASP A 926 14.68 -2.96 0.08
N GLY A 927 15.88 -2.50 0.43
CA GLY A 927 17.10 -2.77 -0.33
C GLY A 927 17.54 -4.22 -0.32
N THR A 928 18.40 -4.55 -1.29
CA THR A 928 19.15 -5.81 -1.21
C THR A 928 19.76 -5.92 0.16
N ARG A 929 19.69 -7.12 0.72
CA ARG A 929 20.33 -7.40 2.00
C ARG A 929 19.70 -6.63 3.19
N ASN A 930 18.47 -6.11 3.06
CA ASN A 930 17.72 -5.36 4.09
C ASN A 930 16.27 -5.85 4.30
N ALA A 931 15.76 -5.65 5.52
CA ALA A 931 14.35 -5.79 5.92
C ALA A 931 14.09 -5.01 7.25
N PRO A 932 12.90 -5.05 7.93
CA PRO A 932 12.47 -4.01 8.89
C PRO A 932 13.42 -3.65 10.04
N GLN A 933 14.28 -4.57 10.46
CA GLN A 933 15.17 -4.43 11.60
C GLN A 933 16.51 -3.77 11.25
N ASN A 934 16.84 -3.69 9.96
CA ASN A 934 17.90 -2.81 9.47
C ASN A 934 17.52 -1.32 9.68
N LEU A 935 16.24 -0.98 9.89
CA LEU A 935 15.73 0.40 9.99
C LEU A 935 16.20 1.30 8.83
N THR A 936 16.18 0.79 7.60
CA THR A 936 16.44 1.60 6.41
C THR A 936 15.43 2.74 6.28
N ASN A 937 15.77 3.74 5.48
CA ASN A 937 14.90 4.89 5.22
C ASN A 937 13.56 4.47 4.58
N VAL A 938 13.55 3.37 3.82
CA VAL A 938 12.33 2.75 3.28
C VAL A 938 11.43 2.22 4.39
N TRP A 939 12.00 1.51 5.37
CA TRP A 939 11.23 1.06 6.53
C TRP A 939 10.75 2.24 7.38
N LYS A 940 11.63 3.17 7.74
CA LYS A 940 11.32 4.37 8.56
C LYS A 940 10.14 5.18 7.98
N LEU A 941 10.14 5.43 6.65
CA LEU A 941 9.01 6.08 5.97
C LEU A 941 7.75 5.21 5.96
N SER A 942 7.85 3.91 5.64
CA SER A 942 6.68 3.02 5.54
C SER A 942 5.83 2.99 6.82
N GLN A 943 6.45 3.14 8.00
CA GLN A 943 5.77 3.09 9.29
C GLN A 943 5.07 4.39 9.70
N THR A 944 5.22 5.48 8.93
CA THR A 944 4.65 6.80 9.27
C THR A 944 3.57 7.29 8.28
N TYR A 945 3.27 6.58 7.19
CA TYR A 945 2.29 7.00 6.19
C TYR A 945 0.82 6.98 6.65
N GLN A 946 -0.02 7.88 6.11
CA GLN A 946 -1.42 8.10 6.55
C GLN A 946 -2.48 8.19 5.42
N ASP A 947 -2.10 8.12 4.14
CA ASP A 947 -3.05 8.30 3.02
C ASP A 947 -3.77 7.00 2.59
N GLY A 948 -3.38 5.84 3.12
CA GLY A 948 -3.91 4.54 2.71
C GLY A 948 -3.18 3.35 3.34
N PRO A 949 -3.49 2.11 2.91
CA PRO A 949 -2.81 0.91 3.39
C PRO A 949 -1.36 0.83 2.85
N VAL A 950 -0.45 0.34 3.69
CA VAL A 950 0.98 0.18 3.41
C VAL A 950 1.29 -1.28 3.11
N PHE A 951 1.77 -1.60 1.90
CA PHE A 951 2.34 -2.92 1.59
C PHE A 951 3.87 -2.81 1.49
N TYR A 952 4.57 -3.18 2.57
CA TYR A 952 6.03 -3.19 2.62
C TYR A 952 6.57 -4.60 2.34
N HIS A 953 7.67 -4.69 1.57
CA HIS A 953 8.40 -5.93 1.36
C HIS A 953 9.92 -5.79 1.57
N ALA A 954 10.47 -6.79 2.26
CA ALA A 954 11.89 -7.07 2.40
C ALA A 954 12.62 -7.22 1.04
N GLY A 955 13.84 -6.71 0.90
CA GLY A 955 14.53 -6.69 -0.39
C GLY A 955 15.30 -7.95 -0.77
N PRO A 956 16.02 -7.97 -1.90
CA PRO A 956 16.74 -9.14 -2.37
C PRO A 956 18.04 -9.39 -1.58
N GLY A 957 17.94 -10.02 -0.41
CA GLY A 957 19.07 -10.34 0.47
C GLY A 957 18.57 -10.43 1.90
N ASN A 958 18.60 -11.60 2.54
CA ASN A 958 18.25 -11.65 3.96
C ASN A 958 19.42 -11.14 4.80
N PRO A 959 19.14 -10.39 5.87
CA PRO A 959 20.02 -9.36 6.36
C PRO A 959 20.92 -9.94 7.44
N SER A 960 21.35 -11.19 7.24
CA SER A 960 22.35 -11.86 8.06
C SER A 960 23.55 -12.44 7.29
N GLN A 961 23.55 -12.51 5.95
CA GLN A 961 24.53 -13.20 5.09
C GLN A 961 24.37 -12.86 3.57
N MET A 962 25.24 -13.40 2.70
CA MET A 962 25.23 -13.20 1.24
C MET A 962 25.04 -14.51 0.43
N ASP A 963 23.80 -15.02 0.28
CA ASP A 963 23.57 -16.21 -0.56
C ASP A 963 23.59 -15.95 -2.06
N TRP A 964 23.47 -17.04 -2.80
CA TRP A 964 23.26 -17.08 -4.25
C TRP A 964 22.26 -16.04 -4.77
N ASP A 965 21.22 -15.78 -3.99
CA ASP A 965 20.09 -14.92 -4.30
C ASP A 965 20.36 -13.48 -3.80
N ALA A 966 21.15 -13.24 -2.74
CA ALA A 966 21.72 -11.92 -2.42
C ALA A 966 22.78 -11.49 -3.47
N VAL A 967 23.47 -12.45 -4.08
CA VAL A 967 24.37 -12.23 -5.22
C VAL A 967 23.57 -11.95 -6.50
N THR A 968 22.58 -12.77 -6.84
CA THR A 968 21.89 -12.76 -8.16
C THR A 968 20.48 -12.18 -8.17
N ALA A 969 19.92 -11.76 -7.04
CA ALA A 969 18.55 -11.27 -6.88
C ALA A 969 17.49 -12.18 -7.57
N TRP A 970 17.64 -13.49 -7.44
CA TRP A 970 16.78 -14.53 -8.01
C TRP A 970 15.30 -14.46 -7.52
N GLN A 971 15.06 -14.21 -6.22
CA GLN A 971 13.72 -13.97 -5.66
C GLN A 971 13.19 -12.54 -5.92
N ALA A 972 13.90 -11.67 -6.64
CA ALA A 972 13.36 -10.37 -7.04
C ALA A 972 12.01 -10.49 -7.77
N SER A 973 11.90 -11.49 -8.67
CA SER A 973 10.64 -11.87 -9.33
C SER A 973 9.52 -12.25 -8.35
N ARG A 974 9.85 -12.88 -7.21
CA ARG A 974 8.91 -13.30 -6.15
C ARG A 974 8.53 -12.14 -5.22
N ILE A 975 9.47 -11.24 -4.93
CA ILE A 975 9.23 -9.99 -4.17
C ILE A 975 8.23 -9.12 -4.96
N VAL A 976 8.50 -8.93 -6.25
CA VAL A 976 7.62 -8.22 -7.18
C VAL A 976 6.27 -8.92 -7.30
N GLU A 977 6.21 -10.23 -7.53
CA GLU A 977 4.92 -10.96 -7.57
C GLU A 977 4.15 -10.86 -6.23
N THR A 978 4.83 -10.86 -5.07
CA THR A 978 4.13 -10.73 -3.78
C THR A 978 3.49 -9.36 -3.64
N GLN A 979 4.21 -8.31 -3.99
CA GLN A 979 3.68 -6.93 -3.99
C GLN A 979 2.63 -6.71 -5.09
N TRP A 980 2.77 -7.40 -6.22
CA TRP A 980 1.78 -7.44 -7.30
C TRP A 980 0.48 -8.08 -6.82
N GLN A 981 0.57 -9.17 -6.08
CA GLN A 981 -0.58 -9.84 -5.50
C GLN A 981 -1.20 -9.03 -4.34
N SER A 982 -0.43 -8.24 -3.58
CA SER A 982 -0.94 -7.25 -2.61
C SER A 982 -1.72 -6.13 -3.31
N LEU A 983 -1.11 -5.53 -4.34
CA LEU A 983 -1.72 -4.54 -5.22
C LEU A 983 -3.05 -5.06 -5.77
N LEU A 984 -3.00 -6.12 -6.56
CA LEU A 984 -4.18 -6.77 -7.12
C LEU A 984 -5.25 -7.12 -6.09
N THR A 985 -4.88 -7.48 -4.86
CA THR A 985 -5.85 -7.77 -3.80
C THR A 985 -6.57 -6.51 -3.39
N SER A 986 -5.89 -5.42 -3.03
CA SER A 986 -6.60 -4.28 -2.43
C SER A 986 -6.94 -3.15 -3.42
N LEU A 987 -6.42 -3.17 -4.67
CA LEU A 987 -7.07 -2.58 -5.86
C LEU A 987 -8.47 -3.20 -6.07
N GLN A 988 -8.68 -4.39 -5.48
CA GLN A 988 -9.95 -5.08 -5.43
C GLN A 988 -10.72 -4.86 -4.10
N GLU A 989 -10.24 -4.10 -3.11
CA GLU A 989 -10.87 -4.04 -1.76
C GLU A 989 -11.12 -2.63 -1.18
N GLY A 990 -12.13 -1.90 -1.68
CA GLY A 990 -12.50 -0.63 -1.05
C GLY A 990 -13.50 0.27 -1.80
N PRO A 991 -13.49 1.60 -1.57
CA PRO A 991 -14.61 2.47 -1.93
C PRO A 991 -14.71 2.66 -3.44
N SER A 992 -15.56 1.82 -4.04
CA SER A 992 -15.97 1.86 -5.44
C SER A 992 -14.78 1.65 -6.41
N PRO A 993 -14.95 0.87 -7.50
CA PRO A 993 -14.06 0.99 -8.63
C PRO A 993 -14.27 2.33 -9.32
N ASN A 994 -14.66 3.41 -8.59
CA ASN A 994 -14.10 4.71 -8.87
C ASN A 994 -13.30 5.66 -7.90
N ASP A 995 -13.09 5.58 -6.57
CA ASP A 995 -12.24 6.61 -5.85
C ASP A 995 -10.74 6.70 -6.30
N HIS A 996 -10.13 7.86 -6.67
CA HIS A 996 -8.70 7.92 -7.12
C HIS A 996 -7.76 7.31 -6.05
N ILE A 997 -7.08 6.23 -6.42
CA ILE A 997 -6.09 5.51 -5.62
C ILE A 997 -4.88 6.44 -5.35
N PRO A 998 -4.35 6.56 -4.14
CA PRO A 998 -3.03 7.14 -3.93
C PRO A 998 -1.91 6.09 -3.97
N ILE A 999 -1.48 5.61 -5.16
CA ILE A 999 -0.27 4.77 -5.24
C ILE A 999 0.93 5.67 -5.11
N ASP A 1000 1.55 5.51 -3.96
CA ASP A 1000 2.93 5.89 -3.75
C ASP A 1000 3.79 4.63 -3.69
N ILE A 1001 5.09 4.80 -3.91
CA ILE A 1001 6.12 3.77 -3.86
C ILE A 1001 7.33 4.35 -3.12
N ILE A 1002 8.04 3.52 -2.34
CA ILE A 1002 9.36 3.85 -1.81
C ILE A 1002 10.32 2.65 -1.93
N GLY A 1003 11.61 2.89 -2.13
CA GLY A 1003 12.61 1.81 -2.15
C GLY A 1003 14.09 2.26 -2.16
N TYR A 1004 15.00 1.31 -1.94
CA TYR A 1004 16.45 1.54 -1.77
C TYR A 1004 17.28 0.49 -2.52
N SER A 1005 18.42 0.80 -3.16
CA SER A 1005 19.35 -0.22 -3.72
C SER A 1005 18.68 -1.12 -4.78
N ARG A 1006 18.89 -2.44 -4.78
CA ARG A 1006 18.13 -3.38 -5.65
C ARG A 1006 16.63 -3.42 -5.29
N GLY A 1007 16.26 -2.92 -4.11
CA GLY A 1007 14.90 -2.59 -3.73
C GLY A 1007 14.35 -1.36 -4.44
N ALA A 1008 15.15 -0.32 -4.68
CA ALA A 1008 14.81 0.82 -5.54
C ALA A 1008 14.74 0.39 -7.01
N ALA A 1009 15.62 -0.53 -7.44
CA ALA A 1009 15.55 -1.13 -8.75
C ALA A 1009 14.27 -1.99 -8.93
N LEU A 1010 13.84 -2.70 -7.88
CA LEU A 1010 12.55 -3.38 -7.86
C LEU A 1010 11.36 -2.45 -7.63
N ALA A 1011 11.53 -1.33 -6.95
CA ALA A 1011 10.52 -0.29 -6.79
C ALA A 1011 10.23 0.31 -8.16
N ARG A 1012 11.27 0.67 -8.93
CA ARG A 1012 11.20 1.07 -10.34
C ARG A 1012 10.57 -0.04 -11.19
N HIS A 1013 11.02 -1.30 -11.09
CA HIS A 1013 10.40 -2.37 -11.88
C HIS A 1013 8.93 -2.64 -11.53
N PHE A 1014 8.56 -2.60 -10.26
CA PHE A 1014 7.18 -2.74 -9.83
C PHE A 1014 6.35 -1.52 -10.21
N ALA A 1015 6.87 -0.30 -10.03
CA ALA A 1015 6.28 0.94 -10.50
C ALA A 1015 6.03 0.93 -12.01
N ASN A 1016 6.92 0.29 -12.76
CA ASN A 1016 6.79 0.10 -14.19
C ASN A 1016 5.86 -1.06 -14.55
N LEU A 1017 5.76 -2.14 -13.76
CA LEU A 1017 4.72 -3.16 -13.94
C LEU A 1017 3.32 -2.60 -13.65
N VAL A 1018 3.20 -1.79 -12.59
CA VAL A 1018 2.05 -0.95 -12.32
C VAL A 1018 1.78 -0.10 -13.57
N ASN A 1019 2.72 0.74 -14.00
CA ASN A 1019 2.60 1.58 -15.20
C ASN A 1019 2.27 0.81 -16.50
N GLN A 1020 2.83 -0.38 -16.73
CA GLN A 1020 2.58 -1.22 -17.92
C GLN A 1020 1.14 -1.74 -17.96
N HIS A 1021 0.52 -1.89 -16.79
CA HIS A 1021 -0.90 -2.17 -16.63
C HIS A 1021 -1.73 -0.91 -16.37
N VAL A 1022 -1.12 0.27 -16.29
CA VAL A 1022 -1.74 1.53 -15.92
C VAL A 1022 -1.69 2.52 -17.06
N ASN A 1023 -2.87 2.78 -17.59
CA ASN A 1023 -3.01 3.56 -18.79
C ASN A 1023 -3.63 4.91 -18.37
N GLN A 1024 -2.80 5.96 -18.25
CA GLN A 1024 -3.12 7.26 -17.60
C GLN A 1024 -4.01 7.06 -16.37
N GLY A 1025 -3.42 6.47 -15.34
CA GLY A 1025 -4.08 6.15 -14.08
C GLY A 1025 -5.06 4.98 -14.11
N PHE A 1026 -5.59 4.50 -15.24
CA PHE A 1026 -6.41 3.29 -15.21
C PHE A 1026 -5.54 2.02 -15.14
N PHE A 1027 -5.41 1.39 -13.97
CA PHE A 1027 -4.88 0.04 -13.80
C PHE A 1027 -5.80 -1.00 -14.44
N SER A 1028 -5.22 -1.99 -15.12
CA SER A 1028 -5.92 -3.09 -15.79
C SER A 1028 -5.02 -4.34 -15.89
N TYR A 1029 -5.27 -5.33 -15.05
CA TYR A 1029 -4.57 -6.62 -15.08
C TYR A 1029 -5.54 -7.79 -14.94
N THR A 1030 -5.48 -8.74 -15.89
CA THR A 1030 -6.17 -10.01 -15.77
C THR A 1030 -5.38 -10.94 -14.86
N ASP A 1031 -5.60 -10.79 -13.55
CA ASP A 1031 -5.05 -11.71 -12.58
C ASP A 1031 -5.57 -13.12 -12.85
N ARG A 1032 -4.65 -14.05 -12.71
CA ARG A 1032 -4.82 -15.45 -13.06
C ARG A 1032 -5.69 -16.21 -12.06
N LEU A 1033 -6.05 -15.54 -10.96
CA LEU A 1033 -6.56 -16.08 -9.70
C LEU A 1033 -7.86 -15.34 -9.29
N ARG A 1034 -7.86 -14.01 -9.42
CA ARG A 1034 -9.00 -13.10 -9.11
C ARG A 1034 -9.79 -12.65 -10.34
N GLY A 1035 -9.25 -12.82 -11.55
CA GLY A 1035 -9.82 -12.31 -12.80
C GLY A 1035 -9.31 -10.92 -13.16
N LEU A 1036 -10.01 -10.22 -14.06
CA LEU A 1036 -9.69 -8.84 -14.44
C LEU A 1036 -9.93 -7.88 -13.26
N ILE A 1037 -8.86 -7.22 -12.82
CA ILE A 1037 -8.85 -6.18 -11.78
C ILE A 1037 -8.53 -4.85 -12.45
N THR A 1038 -9.34 -3.83 -12.18
CA THR A 1038 -9.26 -2.51 -12.80
C THR A 1038 -9.51 -1.40 -11.79
N ALA A 1039 -8.61 -0.41 -11.68
CA ALA A 1039 -8.59 0.53 -10.56
C ALA A 1039 -7.80 1.85 -10.88
N CYS A 1040 -8.08 3.05 -10.33
CA CYS A 1040 -7.56 4.34 -10.90
C CYS A 1040 -6.40 4.96 -10.16
N VAL A 1041 -5.23 4.44 -10.44
CA VAL A 1041 -3.99 4.78 -9.79
C VAL A 1041 -3.65 6.23 -10.07
N ASP A 1042 -3.71 7.05 -9.03
CA ASP A 1042 -2.90 8.24 -8.96
C ASP A 1042 -1.51 7.74 -8.57
N LEU A 1043 -0.53 7.81 -9.46
CA LEU A 1043 0.83 7.36 -9.18
C LEU A 1043 1.59 8.55 -8.60
N ARG A 1044 1.32 8.94 -7.34
CA ARG A 1044 1.68 10.31 -6.89
C ARG A 1044 3.15 10.45 -6.54
N PHE A 1045 3.73 9.49 -5.82
CA PHE A 1045 5.09 9.62 -5.31
C PHE A 1045 5.93 8.35 -5.45
N MET A 1046 7.19 8.47 -5.86
CA MET A 1046 8.20 7.40 -5.81
C MET A 1046 9.48 7.87 -5.09
N GLY A 1047 9.68 7.48 -3.84
CA GLY A 1047 10.88 7.81 -3.07
C GLY A 1047 11.98 6.76 -3.24
N LEU A 1048 13.09 7.12 -3.87
CA LEU A 1048 14.20 6.21 -4.20
C LEU A 1048 15.49 6.60 -3.47
N PHE A 1049 16.17 5.61 -2.91
CA PHE A 1049 17.51 5.77 -2.34
C PHE A 1049 18.52 4.94 -3.13
N ASP A 1050 19.57 5.59 -3.63
CA ASP A 1050 20.72 5.06 -4.37
C ASP A 1050 20.45 3.75 -5.16
N THR A 1051 19.70 3.87 -6.25
CA THR A 1051 19.31 2.75 -7.11
C THR A 1051 20.53 2.02 -7.68
N VAL A 1052 20.70 0.75 -7.32
CA VAL A 1052 21.70 -0.16 -7.89
C VAL A 1052 20.97 -1.44 -8.26
N ALA A 1053 21.11 -1.91 -9.49
CA ALA A 1053 20.26 -2.99 -10.01
C ALA A 1053 20.76 -4.42 -9.73
N GLN A 1054 21.95 -4.74 -10.25
CA GLN A 1054 22.63 -6.04 -10.19
C GLN A 1054 21.73 -7.29 -10.01
N PHE A 1055 20.84 -7.54 -10.96
CA PHE A 1055 20.13 -8.82 -11.09
C PHE A 1055 20.99 -9.81 -11.91
N GLY A 1056 21.01 -11.08 -11.53
CA GLY A 1056 21.96 -12.06 -12.06
C GLY A 1056 23.38 -11.83 -11.56
N LEU A 1057 24.32 -12.71 -11.95
CA LEU A 1057 25.74 -12.52 -11.64
C LEU A 1057 26.22 -11.21 -12.30
N ALA A 1058 26.73 -10.26 -11.52
CA ALA A 1058 27.25 -8.96 -11.98
C ALA A 1058 26.29 -8.19 -12.93
N GLY A 1059 24.97 -8.27 -12.70
CA GLY A 1059 23.99 -7.57 -13.55
C GLY A 1059 23.62 -8.27 -14.87
N SER A 1060 24.07 -9.50 -15.09
CA SER A 1060 23.74 -10.32 -16.29
C SER A 1060 22.24 -10.61 -16.52
N GLN A 1061 21.38 -10.27 -15.56
CA GLN A 1061 19.92 -10.32 -15.69
C GLN A 1061 19.25 -8.96 -15.43
N ASN A 1062 19.98 -7.85 -15.40
CA ASN A 1062 19.40 -6.50 -15.26
C ASN A 1062 18.27 -6.28 -16.27
N ALA A 1063 18.50 -6.63 -17.54
CA ALA A 1063 17.54 -6.52 -18.63
C ALA A 1063 16.29 -7.42 -18.51
N ASN A 1064 16.18 -8.29 -17.50
CA ASN A 1064 14.94 -9.01 -17.18
C ASN A 1064 13.94 -8.14 -16.39
N TYR A 1065 14.40 -6.98 -15.91
CA TYR A 1065 13.69 -6.02 -15.08
C TYR A 1065 13.68 -4.67 -15.82
N ASP A 1066 12.51 -4.05 -15.93
CA ASP A 1066 12.34 -2.71 -16.49
C ASP A 1066 12.68 -1.68 -15.40
N LEU A 1067 13.89 -1.14 -15.43
CA LEU A 1067 14.42 -0.24 -14.40
C LEU A 1067 14.22 1.24 -14.73
N THR A 1068 13.35 1.54 -15.69
CA THR A 1068 13.07 2.91 -16.12
C THR A 1068 12.28 3.65 -15.04
N ILE A 1069 11.90 4.91 -15.27
CA ILE A 1069 10.90 5.54 -14.40
C ILE A 1069 9.87 6.18 -15.30
N ALA A 1070 8.63 5.70 -15.20
CA ALA A 1070 7.56 6.15 -16.07
C ALA A 1070 7.13 7.61 -15.79
N PRO A 1071 6.68 8.37 -16.81
CA PRO A 1071 6.10 9.73 -16.69
C PRO A 1071 4.91 9.82 -15.77
N ALA A 1072 4.21 8.71 -15.57
CA ALA A 1072 2.93 8.70 -14.90
C ALA A 1072 3.06 8.93 -13.39
N TRP A 1073 4.27 8.77 -12.85
CA TRP A 1073 4.61 9.10 -11.47
C TRP A 1073 4.68 10.62 -11.31
N GLU A 1074 3.75 11.25 -10.58
CA GLU A 1074 3.66 12.73 -10.48
C GLU A 1074 4.86 13.35 -9.75
N TRP A 1075 5.46 12.61 -8.82
CA TRP A 1075 6.68 12.99 -8.13
C TRP A 1075 7.59 11.79 -7.89
N VAL A 1076 8.89 11.97 -8.08
CA VAL A 1076 9.93 10.97 -7.81
C VAL A 1076 11.12 11.70 -7.20
N ALA A 1077 11.59 11.27 -6.04
CA ALA A 1077 12.80 11.84 -5.45
C ALA A 1077 13.84 10.72 -5.39
N HIS A 1078 15.00 10.92 -5.99
CA HIS A 1078 16.08 9.93 -5.96
C HIS A 1078 17.29 10.54 -5.28
N ALA A 1079 17.51 10.17 -4.02
CA ALA A 1079 18.74 10.52 -3.31
C ALA A 1079 19.88 9.62 -3.82
N VAL A 1080 21.00 10.23 -4.24
CA VAL A 1080 22.14 9.53 -4.84
C VAL A 1080 23.42 9.73 -4.03
N ALA A 1081 24.16 8.64 -3.83
CA ALA A 1081 25.46 8.66 -3.18
C ALA A 1081 26.51 9.30 -4.11
N LEU A 1082 27.12 10.40 -3.64
CA LEU A 1082 28.28 10.98 -4.31
C LEU A 1082 29.52 10.09 -4.16
N HIS A 1083 29.74 9.43 -3.02
CA HIS A 1083 31.04 8.84 -2.64
C HIS A 1083 31.08 7.31 -2.71
N GLU A 1084 30.08 6.69 -3.33
CA GLU A 1084 30.17 5.26 -3.67
C GLU A 1084 31.12 5.08 -4.86
N HIS A 1085 32.13 4.23 -4.68
CA HIS A 1085 33.22 4.04 -5.64
C HIS A 1085 33.45 2.55 -6.01
N ARG A 1086 32.64 1.62 -5.53
CA ARG A 1086 32.72 0.20 -5.92
C ARG A 1086 32.14 0.02 -7.31
N TRP A 1087 32.95 -0.45 -8.26
CA TRP A 1087 32.53 -0.79 -9.62
C TRP A 1087 31.42 -1.88 -9.69
N LEU A 1088 31.24 -2.65 -8.62
CA LEU A 1088 30.14 -3.61 -8.44
C LEU A 1088 28.84 -2.98 -7.86
N PHE A 1089 28.80 -1.67 -7.64
CA PHE A 1089 27.60 -0.93 -7.24
C PHE A 1089 27.21 0.13 -8.29
N PRO A 1090 27.04 -0.25 -9.57
CA PRO A 1090 26.73 0.69 -10.64
C PRO A 1090 25.43 1.44 -10.34
N LEU A 1091 25.51 2.77 -10.35
CA LEU A 1091 24.35 3.64 -10.17
C LEU A 1091 23.44 3.44 -11.38
N THR A 1092 22.22 2.95 -11.15
CA THR A 1092 21.15 3.09 -12.14
C THR A 1092 20.56 4.47 -11.93
N SER A 1093 21.06 5.45 -12.68
CA SER A 1093 20.60 6.84 -12.52
C SER A 1093 19.11 6.94 -12.85
N ALA A 1094 18.48 8.00 -12.39
CA ALA A 1094 17.11 8.34 -12.71
C ALA A 1094 17.02 9.54 -13.67
N ALA A 1095 18.01 10.45 -13.69
CA ALA A 1095 18.12 11.53 -14.67
C ALA A 1095 18.71 11.08 -16.03
N ASP A 1096 19.33 9.89 -16.07
CA ASP A 1096 19.91 9.21 -17.25
C ASP A 1096 19.08 9.35 -18.52
N THR A 1097 17.78 9.40 -18.32
CA THR A 1097 16.81 9.24 -19.38
C THR A 1097 16.08 10.56 -19.72
N ARG A 1098 16.35 11.71 -19.07
CA ARG A 1098 15.78 13.07 -19.30
C ARG A 1098 14.26 13.26 -19.01
N GLY A 1099 13.88 13.52 -17.74
CA GLY A 1099 12.50 13.54 -17.25
C GLY A 1099 12.27 13.97 -15.79
N ASP A 1100 12.78 15.15 -15.45
CA ASP A 1100 12.11 16.19 -14.67
C ASP A 1100 11.54 15.92 -13.23
N ASN A 1101 10.37 15.30 -12.94
CA ASN A 1101 9.92 15.04 -11.52
C ASN A 1101 10.76 13.96 -10.87
N ILE A 1102 11.93 13.73 -11.41
CA ILE A 1102 12.95 12.87 -10.89
C ILE A 1102 13.97 13.88 -10.39
N VAL A 1103 13.71 14.33 -9.17
CA VAL A 1103 14.66 15.14 -8.41
C VAL A 1103 15.77 14.18 -7.99
N GLU A 1104 16.68 13.89 -8.92
CA GLU A 1104 17.88 13.10 -8.66
C GLU A 1104 18.91 14.03 -7.99
N ALA A 1105 18.99 13.94 -6.67
CA ALA A 1105 19.74 14.87 -5.84
C ALA A 1105 21.04 14.22 -5.31
N PRO A 1106 22.19 14.89 -5.47
CA PRO A 1106 23.46 14.44 -4.89
C PRO A 1106 23.49 14.63 -3.38
N PHE A 1107 23.88 13.59 -2.65
CA PHE A 1107 24.15 13.62 -1.22
C PHE A 1107 25.58 13.17 -0.93
N ILE A 1108 26.20 13.80 0.08
CA ILE A 1108 27.40 13.28 0.73
C ILE A 1108 27.03 11.94 1.38
N GLY A 1109 27.90 10.94 1.22
CA GLY A 1109 27.59 9.54 1.49
C GLY A 1109 28.04 8.59 0.38
N ALA A 1110 28.40 7.35 0.75
CA ALA A 1110 28.42 6.17 -0.12
C ALA A 1110 27.04 5.45 -0.10
N HIS A 1111 26.89 4.27 -0.72
CA HIS A 1111 25.58 3.65 -0.99
C HIS A 1111 24.64 3.54 0.23
N GLY A 1112 25.17 3.10 1.38
CA GLY A 1112 24.39 2.95 2.62
C GLY A 1112 24.18 4.25 3.40
N ASP A 1113 25.04 5.25 3.21
CA ASP A 1113 24.86 6.59 3.78
C ASP A 1113 23.65 7.34 3.18
N ILE A 1114 22.93 6.74 2.22
CA ILE A 1114 21.78 7.34 1.54
C ILE A 1114 20.49 6.56 1.80
N GLY A 1115 20.51 5.23 1.66
CA GLY A 1115 19.35 4.38 1.97
C GLY A 1115 19.20 4.05 3.45
N GLY A 1116 20.26 4.27 4.23
CA GLY A 1116 20.32 3.96 5.64
C GLY A 1116 20.30 2.47 5.94
N GLY A 1117 20.23 2.19 7.23
CA GLY A 1117 20.46 0.88 7.79
C GLY A 1117 21.93 0.48 7.75
N VAL A 1118 22.16 -0.81 7.95
CA VAL A 1118 23.47 -1.38 8.27
C VAL A 1118 24.41 -1.38 7.06
N LEU A 1119 25.31 -0.39 7.04
CA LEU A 1119 26.62 -0.53 6.42
C LEU A 1119 27.40 -1.64 7.13
N ALA A 1120 28.12 -2.42 6.33
CA ALA A 1120 28.72 -3.65 6.78
C ALA A 1120 30.15 -3.74 6.27
N ASP A 1121 31.11 -3.82 7.19
CA ASP A 1121 32.54 -3.74 6.89
C ASP A 1121 33.02 -4.84 5.91
N ALA A 1122 34.29 -4.79 5.52
CA ALA A 1122 34.89 -5.78 4.63
C ALA A 1122 34.95 -7.23 5.19
N SER A 1123 34.61 -7.45 6.47
CA SER A 1123 34.40 -8.76 7.11
C SER A 1123 32.92 -9.14 7.19
N ASP A 1124 32.02 -8.35 6.56
CA ASP A 1124 30.57 -8.43 6.67
C ASP A 1124 30.13 -8.24 8.14
N ARG A 1125 30.89 -7.45 8.91
CA ARG A 1125 30.61 -7.06 10.31
C ARG A 1125 29.97 -5.66 10.32
N PRO A 1126 29.72 -5.00 11.47
CA PRO A 1126 29.24 -3.62 11.44
C PRO A 1126 30.27 -2.72 10.77
N ASP A 1127 29.84 -1.58 10.27
CA ASP A 1127 30.55 -0.35 10.66
C ASP A 1127 29.58 0.63 11.33
N ALA A 1128 30.08 1.41 12.28
CA ALA A 1128 29.29 2.01 13.38
C ALA A 1128 28.44 3.22 12.96
N ALA A 1129 27.52 2.97 12.03
CA ALA A 1129 27.10 3.92 11.03
C ALA A 1129 26.71 5.30 11.57
N GLY A 1130 27.09 6.28 10.77
CA GLY A 1130 26.55 7.61 10.86
C GLY A 1130 25.04 7.67 10.64
N ASP A 1131 24.40 8.64 11.27
CA ASP A 1131 23.03 9.07 10.94
C ASP A 1131 23.01 10.01 9.71
N LEU A 1132 24.11 10.05 8.94
CA LEU A 1132 24.22 10.77 7.67
C LEU A 1132 23.10 10.38 6.68
N ALA A 1133 22.64 9.12 6.73
CA ALA A 1133 21.49 8.66 5.96
C ALA A 1133 20.16 9.30 6.35
N ASP A 1134 20.04 9.83 7.57
CA ASP A 1134 18.84 10.55 8.00
C ASP A 1134 18.75 11.97 7.40
N VAL A 1135 19.84 12.50 6.82
CA VAL A 1135 19.78 13.65 5.90
C VAL A 1135 18.92 13.32 4.68
N ALA A 1136 19.21 12.19 4.03
CA ALA A 1136 18.46 11.72 2.87
C ALA A 1136 17.02 11.32 3.26
N LEU A 1137 16.80 10.75 4.45
CA LEU A 1137 15.46 10.46 4.98
C LEU A 1137 14.61 11.72 5.13
N ASN A 1138 15.14 12.77 5.77
CA ASN A 1138 14.38 13.98 6.08
C ASN A 1138 14.13 14.82 4.83
N TRP A 1139 15.06 14.81 3.88
CA TRP A 1139 14.82 15.34 2.54
C TRP A 1139 13.77 14.52 1.79
N MET A 1140 13.80 13.19 1.83
CA MET A 1140 12.79 12.33 1.21
C MET A 1140 11.39 12.57 1.80
N LEU A 1141 11.29 12.75 3.12
CA LEU A 1141 10.04 13.09 3.81
C LEU A 1141 9.53 14.49 3.43
N TRP A 1142 10.43 15.44 3.21
CA TRP A 1142 10.09 16.77 2.68
C TRP A 1142 9.59 16.69 1.24
N GLN A 1143 10.24 15.91 0.37
CA GLN A 1143 9.81 15.66 -1.00
C GLN A 1143 8.45 14.96 -1.05
N ALA A 1144 8.23 13.95 -0.22
CA ALA A 1144 6.95 13.25 -0.12
C ALA A 1144 5.81 14.18 0.33
N ARG A 1145 6.08 15.04 1.31
CA ARG A 1145 5.12 16.07 1.77
C ARG A 1145 4.90 17.19 0.74
N ALA A 1146 5.89 17.50 -0.09
CA ALA A 1146 5.73 18.41 -1.23
C ALA A 1146 4.82 17.79 -2.33
N ALA A 1147 4.95 16.48 -2.55
CA ALA A 1147 4.00 15.65 -3.32
C ALA A 1147 2.65 15.42 -2.60
N SER A 1148 2.34 16.21 -1.55
CA SER A 1148 1.08 16.18 -0.79
C SER A 1148 0.79 14.89 0.00
N LEU A 1149 1.77 13.99 0.20
CA LEU A 1149 1.58 12.79 1.02
C LEU A 1149 1.52 13.14 2.51
N ARG A 1150 0.55 12.53 3.21
CA ARG A 1150 0.46 12.63 4.67
C ARG A 1150 1.29 11.55 5.36
N PHE A 1151 2.27 11.99 6.16
CA PHE A 1151 3.06 11.18 7.07
C PHE A 1151 3.05 11.77 8.48
N ASP A 1152 3.07 10.91 9.50
CA ASP A 1152 3.38 11.24 10.90
C ASP A 1152 4.74 11.92 11.07
N ALA A 1153 4.98 12.50 12.25
CA ALA A 1153 6.32 12.95 12.60
C ALA A 1153 7.23 11.73 12.80
N LEU A 1154 8.40 11.73 12.15
CA LEU A 1154 9.47 10.79 12.48
C LEU A 1154 9.88 10.96 13.96
N PRO A 1155 10.47 9.93 14.59
CA PRO A 1155 11.19 10.07 15.86
C PRO A 1155 12.14 11.28 15.86
N ALA A 1156 12.44 11.83 17.04
CA ALA A 1156 13.44 12.89 17.16
C ALA A 1156 14.83 12.40 16.71
N ALA A 1157 15.16 11.15 17.07
CA ALA A 1157 16.41 10.46 16.72
C ALA A 1157 16.54 10.02 15.23
N ASP A 1158 15.55 10.38 14.39
CA ASP A 1158 15.58 10.20 12.93
C ASP A 1158 15.37 11.56 12.23
N ARG A 1159 15.69 12.69 12.89
CA ARG A 1159 15.36 14.06 12.41
C ARG A 1159 16.41 15.14 12.65
N GLU A 1160 17.19 15.03 13.72
CA GLU A 1160 18.47 15.72 13.80
C GLU A 1160 19.53 14.77 13.20
N VAL A 1161 20.73 15.27 12.89
CA VAL A 1161 21.82 14.47 12.32
C VAL A 1161 23.09 14.86 13.07
N THR A 1162 23.62 13.92 13.85
CA THR A 1162 24.58 14.20 14.92
C THR A 1162 25.78 13.26 14.90
N ASN A 1163 25.68 12.09 14.26
CA ASN A 1163 26.81 11.23 13.87
C ASN A 1163 27.04 11.28 12.33
N PRO A 1164 27.55 12.37 11.73
CA PRO A 1164 27.62 12.52 10.28
C PRO A 1164 28.83 11.80 9.65
N ILE A 1165 28.99 10.51 9.90
CA ILE A 1165 30.10 9.69 9.38
C ILE A 1165 29.89 9.37 7.89
N LEU A 1166 30.95 9.49 7.10
CA LEU A 1166 31.03 9.12 5.70
C LEU A 1166 31.86 7.83 5.52
N HIS A 1167 31.36 6.90 4.72
CA HIS A 1167 32.01 5.61 4.50
C HIS A 1167 32.51 5.43 3.05
N ASP A 1168 33.45 4.50 2.85
CA ASP A 1168 33.94 4.02 1.54
C ASP A 1168 34.28 2.53 1.64
N GLU A 1169 33.36 1.69 1.19
CA GLU A 1169 33.39 0.23 1.34
C GLU A 1169 34.40 -0.50 0.42
N ARG A 1170 35.40 0.23 -0.12
CA ARG A 1170 36.57 -0.36 -0.78
C ARG A 1170 37.60 -0.77 0.27
N SER A 1171 38.22 -1.95 0.13
CA SER A 1171 39.35 -2.34 0.97
C SER A 1171 40.56 -1.40 0.76
N PRO A 1172 41.49 -1.28 1.72
CA PRO A 1172 42.64 -0.36 1.60
C PRO A 1172 43.45 -0.54 0.32
N LEU A 1173 43.67 -1.79 -0.11
CA LEU A 1173 44.32 -2.07 -1.40
C LEU A 1173 43.57 -1.42 -2.58
N LEU A 1174 42.24 -1.55 -2.62
CA LEU A 1174 41.41 -0.95 -3.66
C LEU A 1174 41.36 0.59 -3.55
N ARG A 1175 41.44 1.16 -2.34
CA ARG A 1175 41.58 2.63 -2.15
C ARG A 1175 42.90 3.21 -2.69
N TYR A 1176 43.89 2.37 -3.02
CA TYR A 1176 45.14 2.77 -3.69
C TYR A 1176 45.26 2.30 -5.15
N VAL A 1177 44.76 1.12 -5.52
CA VAL A 1177 44.91 0.57 -6.90
C VAL A 1177 43.67 0.77 -7.77
N GLN A 1178 42.54 1.15 -7.18
CA GLN A 1178 41.27 1.41 -7.85
C GLN A 1178 40.78 2.84 -7.52
N ASP A 1179 41.53 3.85 -7.99
CA ASP A 1179 41.00 5.23 -8.17
C ASP A 1179 39.82 5.27 -9.16
N GLY A 1180 39.57 4.17 -9.91
CA GLY A 1180 38.39 4.00 -10.74
C GLY A 1180 37.10 3.99 -9.91
N ASP A 1181 36.19 4.86 -10.29
CA ASP A 1181 34.89 5.09 -9.66
C ASP A 1181 33.84 4.00 -10.01
N ARG A 1182 32.64 4.07 -9.43
CA ARG A 1182 31.50 3.30 -9.95
C ARG A 1182 31.06 3.83 -11.32
N SER A 1183 30.55 2.95 -12.17
CA SER A 1183 29.89 3.35 -13.41
C SER A 1183 28.48 3.89 -13.13
N ILE A 1184 27.99 4.77 -14.02
CA ILE A 1184 26.56 5.07 -14.13
C ILE A 1184 26.01 4.27 -15.29
N HIS A 1185 24.95 3.53 -15.04
CA HIS A 1185 24.18 2.79 -16.02
C HIS A 1185 22.85 3.50 -16.28
N GLU A 1186 22.41 3.43 -17.52
CA GLU A 1186 21.03 3.75 -17.91
C GLU A 1186 20.07 2.69 -17.35
N ALA A 1187 18.79 3.03 -17.30
CA ALA A 1187 17.70 2.13 -16.95
C ALA A 1187 17.63 0.86 -17.82
N GLY A 1188 18.08 0.92 -19.08
CA GLY A 1188 18.23 -0.26 -19.95
C GLY A 1188 19.39 -1.20 -19.55
N GLY A 1189 20.16 -0.85 -18.53
CA GLY A 1189 21.39 -1.54 -18.10
C GLY A 1189 22.62 -1.18 -18.93
N ALA A 1190 22.46 -0.36 -19.98
CA ALA A 1190 23.55 0.19 -20.79
C ALA A 1190 24.47 1.11 -19.96
N LEU A 1191 25.70 1.31 -20.42
CA LEU A 1191 26.69 2.11 -19.71
C LEU A 1191 26.60 3.58 -20.14
N LEU A 1192 26.07 4.45 -19.28
CA LEU A 1192 25.93 5.90 -19.53
C LEU A 1192 27.29 6.60 -19.35
N TYR A 1193 27.96 6.32 -18.23
CA TYR A 1193 29.30 6.80 -17.92
C TYR A 1193 30.14 5.66 -17.34
N ASN A 1194 31.37 5.50 -17.85
CA ASN A 1194 32.34 4.55 -17.30
C ASN A 1194 32.62 4.84 -15.81
N TYR A 1195 32.57 6.11 -15.42
CA TYR A 1195 32.81 6.62 -14.08
C TYR A 1195 31.77 7.70 -13.74
N GLN A 1196 31.11 7.63 -12.58
CA GLN A 1196 30.20 8.68 -12.10
C GLN A 1196 30.89 10.04 -12.02
N ASP A 1197 32.21 10.07 -11.85
CA ASP A 1197 33.07 11.25 -11.81
C ASP A 1197 32.95 12.14 -13.06
N ASP A 1198 32.59 11.56 -14.21
CA ASP A 1198 32.33 12.27 -15.47
C ASP A 1198 30.93 12.92 -15.53
N HIS A 1199 30.03 12.62 -14.58
CA HIS A 1199 28.65 13.13 -14.55
C HIS A 1199 28.59 14.60 -14.09
N LEU A 1200 28.05 15.48 -14.93
CA LEU A 1200 28.00 16.93 -14.71
C LEU A 1200 27.36 17.36 -13.37
N GLN A 1201 26.40 16.58 -12.86
CA GLN A 1201 25.63 16.91 -11.65
C GLN A 1201 25.78 15.93 -10.48
N LEU A 1202 26.50 14.81 -10.67
CA LEU A 1202 26.67 13.75 -9.65
C LEU A 1202 28.14 13.29 -9.49
N GLY A 1203 29.04 13.83 -10.32
CA GLY A 1203 30.45 13.46 -10.40
C GLY A 1203 31.41 14.49 -9.79
N ARG A 1204 32.58 14.60 -10.40
CA ARG A 1204 33.76 15.30 -9.85
C ARG A 1204 33.47 16.72 -9.39
N SER A 1205 32.70 17.48 -10.15
CA SER A 1205 32.41 18.89 -9.82
C SER A 1205 31.53 19.05 -8.57
N ARG A 1206 30.69 18.07 -8.22
CA ARG A 1206 29.93 18.09 -6.96
C ARG A 1206 30.75 17.55 -5.81
N ARG A 1207 31.45 16.43 -6.02
CA ARG A 1207 32.43 15.88 -5.06
C ARG A 1207 33.44 16.93 -4.61
N GLN A 1208 34.01 17.73 -5.52
CA GLN A 1208 34.96 18.79 -5.19
C GLN A 1208 34.34 19.95 -4.39
N GLN A 1209 33.03 20.21 -4.51
CA GLN A 1209 32.32 21.20 -3.70
C GLN A 1209 31.98 20.65 -2.30
N THR A 1210 31.77 19.34 -2.18
CA THR A 1210 31.47 18.67 -0.91
C THR A 1210 32.69 18.19 -0.14
N GLU A 1211 33.83 17.95 -0.78
CA GLU A 1211 35.06 17.47 -0.12
C GLU A 1211 35.62 18.49 0.88
N SER A 1212 35.40 19.80 0.66
CA SER A 1212 35.68 20.83 1.67
C SER A 1212 34.74 20.84 2.87
N LEU A 1213 33.69 20.00 2.85
CA LEU A 1213 32.76 19.76 3.96
C LEU A 1213 33.03 18.40 4.63
N ILE A 1214 34.07 17.66 4.21
CA ILE A 1214 34.40 16.33 4.71
C ILE A 1214 35.77 16.37 5.41
N GLU A 1215 35.77 16.19 6.73
CA GLU A 1215 36.99 15.98 7.52
C GLU A 1215 37.43 14.52 7.36
N ARG A 1216 38.26 14.26 6.34
CA ARG A 1216 38.85 12.94 6.06
C ARG A 1216 39.79 12.51 7.18
N HIS A 1217 39.72 11.25 7.60
CA HIS A 1217 40.63 10.71 8.61
C HIS A 1217 42.07 10.59 8.10
N ASP A 1218 43.04 10.79 9.00
CA ASP A 1218 44.46 10.56 8.71
C ASP A 1218 44.67 9.14 8.18
N ASN A 1219 45.30 9.03 7.01
CA ASN A 1219 45.58 7.75 6.33
C ASN A 1219 44.33 6.94 5.94
N TRP A 1220 43.15 7.56 5.71
CA TRP A 1220 41.90 6.87 5.36
C TRP A 1220 41.99 5.85 4.19
N ARG A 1221 42.97 5.99 3.29
CA ARG A 1221 43.22 5.02 2.21
C ARG A 1221 43.93 3.73 2.66
N SER A 1222 44.70 3.74 3.75
CA SER A 1222 45.46 2.58 4.26
C SER A 1222 44.91 1.94 5.53
N VAL A 1223 43.95 2.56 6.22
CA VAL A 1223 43.31 1.99 7.42
C VAL A 1223 42.21 0.99 7.07
N ASP A 1224 42.20 -0.16 7.76
CA ASP A 1224 41.10 -1.12 7.73
C ASP A 1224 39.86 -0.55 8.46
N GLY A 1225 38.66 -0.76 7.90
CA GLY A 1225 37.40 -0.11 8.31
C GLY A 1225 36.82 0.74 7.18
N ALA A 1226 35.49 0.84 7.09
CA ALA A 1226 34.78 1.57 6.04
C ALA A 1226 34.65 3.07 6.31
N GLU A 1227 34.68 3.50 7.59
CA GLU A 1227 34.71 4.92 7.97
C GLU A 1227 35.93 5.66 7.37
N VAL A 1228 35.69 6.79 6.68
CA VAL A 1228 36.76 7.56 5.99
C VAL A 1228 36.74 9.07 6.26
N GLY A 1229 35.74 9.57 6.99
CA GLY A 1229 35.69 10.95 7.47
C GLY A 1229 34.35 11.32 8.10
N MET A 1230 34.26 12.55 8.62
CA MET A 1230 33.01 13.14 9.13
C MET A 1230 32.59 14.33 8.26
N VAL A 1231 31.28 14.59 8.17
CA VAL A 1231 30.73 15.71 7.41
C VAL A 1231 30.39 16.89 8.33
N ASP A 1232 30.83 18.11 7.99
CA ASP A 1232 30.35 19.32 8.65
C ASP A 1232 28.87 19.53 8.34
N MET A 1233 27.99 19.17 9.27
CA MET A 1233 26.55 19.34 9.12
C MET A 1233 26.10 20.80 9.04
N SER A 1234 26.89 21.77 9.51
CA SER A 1234 26.53 23.20 9.37
C SER A 1234 26.78 23.68 7.95
N GLY A 1235 27.97 23.41 7.41
CA GLY A 1235 28.32 23.66 6.02
C GLY A 1235 27.49 22.85 5.04
N TYR A 1236 27.20 21.58 5.35
CA TYR A 1236 26.37 20.70 4.52
C TYR A 1236 24.89 21.09 4.54
N ALA A 1237 24.32 21.49 5.68
CA ALA A 1237 22.96 22.05 5.70
C ALA A 1237 22.85 23.35 4.89
N ALA A 1238 23.88 24.22 4.94
CA ALA A 1238 23.95 25.41 4.09
C ALA A 1238 24.11 25.06 2.59
N TRP A 1239 24.92 24.04 2.27
CA TRP A 1239 25.09 23.52 0.91
C TRP A 1239 23.79 22.94 0.35
N LEU A 1240 23.10 22.09 1.11
CA LEU A 1240 21.79 21.54 0.74
C LEU A 1240 20.71 22.64 0.61
N HIS A 1241 20.78 23.72 1.41
CA HIS A 1241 19.89 24.86 1.22
C HIS A 1241 20.16 25.58 -0.11
N ASN A 1242 21.43 25.77 -0.47
CA ASN A 1242 21.82 26.50 -1.68
C ASN A 1242 21.64 25.67 -2.96
N GLU A 1243 21.91 24.37 -2.93
CA GLU A 1243 21.88 23.48 -4.10
C GLU A 1243 20.52 22.80 -4.32
N LEU A 1244 19.80 22.43 -3.24
CA LEU A 1244 18.51 21.74 -3.31
C LEU A 1244 17.32 22.62 -2.87
N GLY A 1245 17.57 23.87 -2.47
CA GLY A 1245 16.54 24.76 -1.89
C GLY A 1245 16.05 24.32 -0.49
N TRP A 1246 16.57 23.22 0.04
CA TRP A 1246 16.02 22.52 1.21
C TRP A 1246 16.08 23.39 2.46
N ARG A 1247 15.00 23.43 3.24
CA ARG A 1247 14.98 24.06 4.56
C ARG A 1247 14.53 23.03 5.58
N ALA A 1248 15.22 22.99 6.72
CA ALA A 1248 14.79 22.19 7.86
C ALA A 1248 13.33 22.53 8.20
N MET A 1249 12.50 21.50 8.31
CA MET A 1249 11.08 21.65 8.66
C MET A 1249 10.96 22.21 10.08
N PRO A 1250 10.04 23.15 10.36
CA PRO A 1250 9.75 23.58 11.73
C PRO A 1250 9.39 22.37 12.61
N SER A 1251 9.93 22.36 13.83
CA SER A 1251 9.87 21.27 14.81
C SER A 1251 8.47 20.91 15.28
#